data_AF-A0A8H4UBV1-F1
#
_entry.id   AF-A0A8H4UBV1-F1
#
_cell.length_a   1.000
_cell.length_b   1.000
_cell.length_c   1.000
_cell.angle_alpha   90.00
_cell.angle_beta   90.00
_cell.angle_gamma   90.00
#
_symmetry.space_group_name_H-M   'P 1'
#
loop_
_entity.id
_entity.type
_entity.pdbx_description
1 polymer ?
#
loop_
_entity_poly.entity_id
_entity_poly.type
_entity_poly.pdbx_seq_one_letter_code
_entity_poly.pdbx_strand_id
1 'polypeptide(L)'
;MIPSRGLATAALLAARRPLTSTSRSLGCNFAAASFLRQRLNQNAIQRPMSRAWESTTINPADAASVPPIASEEGADKSGHITTQSNEAILFFDNIFPLKLSSVLVRPWKSDHDVTDLLKRFESSSLGILDPIRLVKTAIPEDLPIRVTEILPRLKDGGAYVKFMYDANIDPAEIEAQLSKRLKEKPIKPWFAIFRPVNARLVQGTPWLEDLYRYPTSLVKIEFVPPTPGITPEELPEETLYSLFRKYGKIADIIPQPTDSKVIPRYAHVGFPVTRDAIMARNCMHGFIVNEALGGGNKGTKLRLSFEKRVKAHSIWNWLSNHPRIVIPVLAALIAGFSVLIFDPIREFFIKLHIQHSLEFKDSRIYKWFKKQSGNLGLSGKSKGDDGLEEVWNHRRDAIVQVQGWLDETSDTFIVVTGPKGSGKVEMIMDQALEGRKNVLKIDCRRIVEARGEAGTIKRLATAVGYRPVFSWANSMSSMIDLAVQSTTGVKAGFSETLESQLNKIMQTTTGALKDVAVASRNKKDSDYKLSEDAWLEAHPERRPVIVVDNFLHKGEENSIIYDKIAEWAATVVQNNVAHVIFLTTDSAYSKPLDKALPDRLFRTVSLGDLAPEVAKNFVLSRLKDQIAAAEKARKEAGNDELEKSPIPRPNMLELDQCIDTLGGRLTDLEFLARRLRTGQSPKQAMEEIVSETATDIVRIYLLGKPSEIAEKKFSPQQAWHLIKSLAQNPNLRYNEVLLSAPFSSAAPAAASNADAAIDSLVSADLVAVKTHQGRPMTITAGKPLHQAAFSVLLHDRVLRAKMDYDVLNDSSKAEAKSIDKVENELALLGSLPRQTGETAGRINFLLRKLEDSQTKIAKWDKEMTALKKLLSEEF
;
A
#
# COMPACT_ATOMS: atom_id res chain seq x y z
N MET A 1 22.59 47.76 -8.45
CA MET A 1 21.70 48.46 -9.39
C MET A 1 20.28 47.95 -9.20
N ILE A 2 19.33 48.86 -9.34
CA ILE A 2 17.95 48.90 -8.78
C ILE A 2 16.97 47.87 -9.39
N PRO A 3 15.85 47.55 -8.70
CA PRO A 3 15.11 46.27 -8.73
C PRO A 3 13.64 46.38 -9.23
N SER A 4 12.88 45.26 -9.21
CA SER A 4 11.40 45.26 -9.24
C SER A 4 10.86 43.94 -8.62
N ARG A 5 10.30 43.96 -7.40
CA ARG A 5 8.84 44.02 -7.06
C ARG A 5 8.03 42.90 -7.77
N GLY A 6 7.36 41.95 -7.13
CA GLY A 6 6.68 41.93 -5.82
C GLY A 6 5.18 42.06 -6.06
N LEU A 7 4.42 40.95 -6.00
CA LEU A 7 2.96 40.94 -5.84
C LEU A 7 2.49 39.57 -5.31
N ALA A 8 2.33 39.51 -3.99
CA ALA A 8 1.41 38.60 -3.32
C ALA A 8 0.38 39.49 -2.63
N THR A 9 -0.91 39.26 -2.89
CA THR A 9 -2.08 39.47 -2.01
C THR A 9 -3.34 39.58 -2.87
N ALA A 10 -4.27 38.62 -2.70
CA ALA A 10 -5.73 38.85 -2.58
C ALA A 10 -6.50 37.56 -2.92
N ALA A 11 -6.97 36.84 -1.90
CA ALA A 11 -8.29 36.18 -1.86
C ALA A 11 -8.42 35.32 -0.58
N LEU A 12 -8.57 36.00 0.56
CA LEU A 12 -9.16 35.44 1.78
C LEU A 12 -10.14 36.49 2.30
N LEU A 13 -11.44 36.22 2.17
CA LEU A 13 -12.48 36.46 3.20
C LEU A 13 -13.90 36.29 2.62
N ALA A 14 -14.71 35.53 3.36
CA ALA A 14 -16.18 35.37 3.36
C ALA A 14 -16.59 33.92 3.03
N ALA A 15 -17.34 33.16 3.83
CA ALA A 15 -18.05 33.47 5.06
C ALA A 15 -18.25 32.18 5.90
N ARG A 16 -18.31 32.36 7.23
CA ARG A 16 -18.73 31.37 8.23
C ARG A 16 -20.24 31.14 8.17
N ARG A 17 -20.72 29.88 8.24
CA ARG A 17 -21.68 29.31 9.24
C ARG A 17 -22.19 27.91 8.83
N PRO A 18 -22.75 27.12 9.77
CA PRO A 18 -22.36 25.72 10.00
C PRO A 18 -23.29 24.70 9.32
N LEU A 19 -22.74 23.54 8.97
CA LEU A 19 -23.52 22.35 8.62
C LEU A 19 -23.40 21.32 9.75
N THR A 20 -24.53 21.10 10.38
CA THR A 20 -24.82 20.01 11.30
C THR A 20 -24.75 18.66 10.60
N SER A 21 -24.24 17.68 11.35
CA SER A 21 -24.37 16.24 11.23
C SER A 21 -25.47 15.72 10.29
N THR A 22 -25.16 14.71 9.47
CA THR A 22 -25.42 13.30 9.84
C THR A 22 -24.79 12.34 8.84
N SER A 23 -24.09 11.36 9.40
CA SER A 23 -23.57 10.14 8.78
C SER A 23 -24.68 9.15 8.44
N ARG A 24 -24.51 8.39 7.33
CA ARG A 24 -24.61 6.91 7.23
C ARG A 24 -24.71 6.52 5.75
N SER A 25 -23.66 5.92 5.20
CA SER A 25 -23.32 4.48 5.19
C SER A 25 -23.99 3.74 4.04
N LEU A 26 -23.18 3.49 3.01
CA LEU A 26 -23.42 2.53 1.94
C LEU A 26 -23.27 1.10 2.48
N GLY A 27 -24.21 0.24 2.13
CA GLY A 27 -24.16 -1.20 2.36
C GLY A 27 -25.07 -1.91 1.36
N CYS A 28 -24.43 -2.64 0.45
CA CYS A 28 -24.85 -3.68 -0.50
C CYS A 28 -26.32 -4.13 -0.54
N ASN A 29 -26.84 -4.39 -1.74
CA ASN A 29 -27.80 -5.47 -1.97
C ASN A 29 -27.67 -6.09 -3.36
N PHE A 30 -27.43 -7.40 -3.36
CA PHE A 30 -27.77 -8.36 -4.41
C PHE A 30 -29.20 -8.89 -4.16
N ALA A 31 -29.80 -9.43 -5.21
CA ALA A 31 -30.96 -10.35 -5.25
C ALA A 31 -32.38 -9.78 -5.04
N ALA A 32 -33.08 -9.68 -6.18
CA ALA A 32 -34.32 -10.39 -6.53
C ALA A 32 -35.58 -10.30 -5.64
N ALA A 33 -36.62 -9.77 -6.30
CA ALA A 33 -37.96 -10.34 -6.45
C ALA A 33 -38.98 -10.24 -5.29
N SER A 34 -40.02 -9.47 -5.62
CA SER A 34 -41.43 -9.87 -5.63
C SER A 34 -42.31 -9.57 -4.40
N PHE A 35 -43.53 -9.15 -4.77
CA PHE A 35 -44.80 -9.14 -4.05
C PHE A 35 -45.20 -7.94 -3.17
N LEU A 36 -46.43 -7.51 -3.46
CA LEU A 36 -47.39 -6.76 -2.64
C LEU A 36 -47.36 -5.23 -2.70
N ARG A 37 -47.77 -4.73 -3.87
CA ARG A 37 -48.72 -3.60 -3.99
C ARG A 37 -50.05 -4.01 -3.36
N GLN A 38 -50.45 -3.38 -2.26
CA GLN A 38 -51.86 -3.12 -1.96
C GLN A 38 -51.96 -2.04 -0.87
N ARG A 39 -53.01 -1.21 -1.02
CA ARG A 39 -53.46 -0.12 -0.13
C ARG A 39 -52.72 1.20 -0.28
N LEU A 40 -53.32 2.09 -1.07
CA LEU A 40 -53.95 3.30 -0.53
C LEU A 40 -54.83 3.89 -1.63
N ASN A 41 -56.14 3.73 -1.45
CA ASN A 41 -57.16 4.48 -2.14
C ASN A 41 -58.02 5.08 -1.04
N GLN A 42 -58.04 6.41 -0.95
CA GLN A 42 -59.10 7.26 -0.37
C GLN A 42 -58.54 8.68 -0.24
N ASN A 43 -58.89 9.54 -1.19
CA ASN A 43 -59.71 10.72 -0.92
C ASN A 43 -59.85 11.56 -2.20
N ALA A 44 -61.08 11.61 -2.68
CA ALA A 44 -61.54 12.48 -3.75
C ALA A 44 -61.92 13.84 -3.16
N ILE A 45 -61.41 14.94 -3.70
CA ILE A 45 -62.08 16.25 -3.68
C ILE A 45 -61.85 16.95 -5.04
N GLN A 46 -62.93 16.90 -5.84
CA GLN A 46 -63.52 17.93 -6.72
C GLN A 46 -62.67 18.70 -7.75
N ARG A 47 -63.09 18.50 -9.01
CA ARG A 47 -62.93 19.42 -10.16
C ARG A 47 -63.94 20.56 -10.09
N PRO A 48 -63.69 21.73 -10.70
CA PRO A 48 -64.74 22.57 -11.26
C PRO A 48 -64.90 22.35 -12.78
N MET A 49 -66.17 22.38 -13.22
CA MET A 49 -66.64 22.25 -14.59
C MET A 49 -66.60 23.59 -15.38
N SER A 50 -66.34 23.43 -16.67
CA SER A 50 -66.76 24.20 -17.87
C SER A 50 -67.23 25.67 -17.80
N ARG A 51 -66.70 26.45 -18.75
CA ARG A 51 -67.52 27.36 -19.59
C ARG A 51 -67.13 27.20 -21.05
N ALA A 52 -68.15 26.92 -21.86
CA ALA A 52 -68.09 26.72 -23.30
C ALA A 52 -67.98 28.05 -24.06
N TRP A 53 -67.43 28.00 -25.27
CA TRP A 53 -67.90 28.77 -26.41
C TRP A 53 -68.04 27.81 -27.60
N GLU A 54 -69.27 27.67 -28.08
CA GLU A 54 -69.64 27.07 -29.36
C GLU A 54 -69.40 28.07 -30.49
N SER A 55 -68.93 27.60 -31.65
CA SER A 55 -69.50 28.01 -32.94
C SER A 55 -69.12 27.04 -34.06
N THR A 56 -70.16 26.44 -34.64
CA THR A 56 -70.33 26.08 -36.06
C THR A 56 -69.74 24.75 -36.57
N THR A 57 -70.57 23.71 -36.41
CA THR A 57 -71.05 22.73 -37.40
C THR A 57 -70.26 22.51 -38.71
N ILE A 58 -69.77 21.27 -38.90
CA ILE A 58 -69.72 20.57 -40.20
C ILE A 58 -70.31 19.17 -40.01
N ASN A 59 -71.16 18.74 -40.94
CA ASN A 59 -71.95 17.51 -40.91
C ASN A 59 -71.11 16.21 -40.98
N PRO A 60 -71.56 15.11 -40.35
CA PRO A 60 -70.86 13.83 -40.33
C PRO A 60 -71.24 12.95 -41.53
N ALA A 61 -71.00 13.44 -42.75
CA ALA A 61 -71.27 12.68 -43.99
C ALA A 61 -70.08 12.57 -44.97
N ASP A 62 -68.96 13.25 -44.73
CA ASP A 62 -67.74 13.14 -45.57
C ASP A 62 -66.58 12.39 -44.87
N ALA A 63 -66.89 11.48 -43.94
CA ALA A 63 -65.92 10.65 -43.24
C ALA A 63 -65.40 9.47 -44.09
N ALA A 64 -65.03 9.73 -45.35
CA ALA A 64 -64.46 8.73 -46.25
C ALA A 64 -63.34 9.34 -47.11
N SER A 65 -62.14 9.50 -46.53
CA SER A 65 -60.83 9.39 -47.23
C SER A 65 -59.65 9.72 -46.31
N VAL A 66 -59.51 9.00 -45.19
CA VAL A 66 -58.21 8.93 -44.51
C VAL A 66 -57.47 7.73 -45.11
N PRO A 67 -56.36 7.91 -45.86
CA PRO A 67 -55.58 6.77 -46.34
C PRO A 67 -55.04 5.97 -45.13
N PRO A 68 -54.95 4.64 -45.23
CA PRO A 68 -54.48 3.80 -44.13
C PRO A 68 -53.05 4.18 -43.75
N ILE A 69 -52.81 4.40 -42.46
CA ILE A 69 -51.48 4.63 -41.90
C ILE A 69 -50.88 3.25 -41.64
N ALA A 70 -49.98 2.79 -42.51
CA ALA A 70 -49.27 1.54 -42.29
C ALA A 70 -48.17 1.74 -41.24
N SER A 71 -48.08 0.83 -40.26
CA SER A 71 -46.80 0.45 -39.63
C SER A 71 -45.80 0.05 -40.72
N GLU A 72 -44.49 -0.06 -40.44
CA GLU A 72 -43.43 -0.35 -41.45
C GLU A 72 -43.63 -1.64 -42.31
N GLU A 73 -44.78 -2.32 -42.20
CA GLU A 73 -45.27 -3.46 -42.98
C GLU A 73 -45.74 -3.13 -44.42
N GLY A 74 -45.79 -1.85 -44.83
CA GLY A 74 -46.11 -1.46 -46.21
C GLY A 74 -44.96 -1.66 -47.21
N ALA A 75 -43.74 -1.89 -46.71
CA ALA A 75 -42.60 -2.31 -47.54
C ALA A 75 -42.57 -3.84 -47.61
N ASP A 76 -42.24 -4.39 -48.79
CA ASP A 76 -41.93 -5.81 -48.91
C ASP A 76 -40.91 -6.20 -47.81
N LYS A 77 -40.92 -7.45 -47.32
CA LYS A 77 -39.97 -7.92 -46.27
C LYS A 77 -38.47 -7.69 -46.61
N SER A 78 -38.17 -7.24 -47.83
CA SER A 78 -36.87 -6.79 -48.34
C SER A 78 -36.50 -5.32 -47.99
N GLY A 79 -37.43 -4.52 -47.45
CA GLY A 79 -37.23 -3.12 -47.05
C GLY A 79 -37.27 -2.10 -48.21
N HIS A 80 -37.72 -2.50 -49.40
CA HIS A 80 -37.89 -1.62 -50.55
C HIS A 80 -39.35 -1.18 -50.72
N ILE A 81 -39.55 0.07 -51.15
CA ILE A 81 -40.89 0.61 -51.46
C ILE A 81 -41.16 0.37 -52.95
N THR A 82 -42.16 -0.45 -53.28
CA THR A 82 -42.56 -0.74 -54.66
C THR A 82 -43.52 0.32 -55.20
N THR A 83 -43.27 0.78 -56.43
CA THR A 83 -44.09 1.78 -57.14
C THR A 83 -44.70 1.17 -58.39
N GLN A 84 -46.01 1.37 -58.61
CA GLN A 84 -46.67 1.05 -59.88
C GLN A 84 -46.42 2.15 -60.93
N SER A 85 -46.70 1.90 -62.21
CA SER A 85 -46.38 2.82 -63.32
C SER A 85 -46.99 4.23 -63.23
N ASN A 86 -48.03 4.43 -62.40
CA ASN A 86 -48.71 5.71 -62.17
C ASN A 86 -48.52 6.23 -60.72
N GLU A 87 -47.52 5.73 -60.00
CA GLU A 87 -47.21 6.10 -58.62
C GLU A 87 -45.80 6.67 -58.50
N ALA A 88 -45.65 7.73 -57.72
CA ALA A 88 -44.37 8.34 -57.39
C ALA A 88 -44.21 8.54 -55.88
N ILE A 89 -42.98 8.77 -55.42
CA ILE A 89 -42.64 8.92 -54.00
C ILE A 89 -42.00 10.29 -53.75
N LEU A 90 -42.55 11.04 -52.80
CA LEU A 90 -41.93 12.23 -52.23
C LEU A 90 -41.31 11.90 -50.87
N PHE A 91 -40.10 12.40 -50.62
CA PHE A 91 -39.50 12.37 -49.29
C PHE A 91 -39.59 13.76 -48.65
N PHE A 92 -40.22 13.81 -47.49
CA PHE A 92 -40.31 15.01 -46.66
C PHE A 92 -39.27 14.94 -45.54
N ASP A 93 -38.36 15.91 -45.51
CA ASP A 93 -37.36 16.05 -44.45
C ASP A 93 -37.84 16.98 -43.33
N ASN A 94 -37.23 16.83 -42.15
CA ASN A 94 -37.46 17.65 -40.97
C ASN A 94 -38.88 17.51 -40.38
N ILE A 95 -39.47 16.32 -40.45
CA ILE A 95 -40.76 16.02 -39.80
C ILE A 95 -40.56 15.58 -38.34
N PHE A 96 -39.47 14.85 -38.05
CA PHE A 96 -39.13 14.38 -36.70
C PHE A 96 -37.73 14.84 -36.26
N PRO A 97 -37.46 15.01 -34.95
CA PRO A 97 -36.13 15.37 -34.45
C PRO A 97 -35.09 14.28 -34.72
N LEU A 98 -33.89 14.66 -35.15
CA LEU A 98 -32.77 13.72 -35.27
C LEU A 98 -32.32 13.23 -33.89
N LYS A 99 -31.88 11.97 -33.80
CA LYS A 99 -31.39 11.32 -32.57
C LYS A 99 -32.42 11.18 -31.43
N LEU A 100 -33.72 11.15 -31.74
CA LEU A 100 -34.79 10.91 -30.75
C LEU A 100 -34.53 9.64 -29.91
N SER A 101 -33.96 8.60 -30.52
CA SER A 101 -33.57 7.35 -29.86
C SER A 101 -32.49 7.51 -28.77
N SER A 102 -31.60 8.49 -28.89
CA SER A 102 -30.54 8.77 -27.90
C SER A 102 -31.05 9.56 -26.70
N VAL A 103 -32.06 10.40 -26.90
CA VAL A 103 -32.70 11.21 -25.84
C VAL A 103 -33.65 10.37 -25.00
N LEU A 104 -34.30 9.37 -25.58
CA LEU A 104 -35.26 8.50 -24.90
C LEU A 104 -34.65 7.26 -24.21
N VAL A 105 -33.30 7.11 -24.24
CA VAL A 105 -32.50 6.07 -23.54
C VAL A 105 -33.18 4.68 -23.52
N ARG A 106 -33.73 4.26 -24.65
CA ARG A 106 -34.23 2.89 -24.87
C ARG A 106 -33.76 2.41 -26.24
N PRO A 107 -33.09 1.25 -26.34
CA PRO A 107 -32.89 0.59 -27.62
C PRO A 107 -34.26 0.09 -28.09
N TRP A 108 -34.72 0.59 -29.23
CA TRP A 108 -36.01 0.23 -29.82
C TRP A 108 -35.91 -1.23 -30.27
N LYS A 109 -36.81 -2.09 -29.80
CA LYS A 109 -36.75 -3.54 -30.06
C LYS A 109 -37.96 -4.08 -30.83
N SER A 110 -38.96 -3.26 -31.16
CA SER A 110 -40.14 -3.70 -31.91
C SER A 110 -40.89 -2.52 -32.55
N ASP A 111 -41.51 -2.77 -33.70
CA ASP A 111 -42.47 -1.88 -34.40
C ASP A 111 -43.65 -1.42 -33.52
N HIS A 112 -43.92 -2.13 -32.42
CA HIS A 112 -44.92 -1.72 -31.42
C HIS A 112 -44.55 -0.43 -30.66
N ASP A 113 -43.26 -0.13 -30.45
CA ASP A 113 -42.84 1.11 -29.78
C ASP A 113 -42.98 2.34 -30.70
N VAL A 114 -42.87 2.13 -32.03
CA VAL A 114 -43.08 3.14 -33.07
C VAL A 114 -44.56 3.51 -33.17
N THR A 115 -45.42 2.51 -33.22
CA THR A 115 -46.88 2.71 -33.26
C THR A 115 -47.43 3.32 -31.97
N ASP A 116 -46.88 2.96 -30.80
CA ASP A 116 -47.28 3.59 -29.52
C ASP A 116 -46.82 5.05 -29.41
N LEU A 117 -45.64 5.41 -29.92
CA LEU A 117 -45.20 6.81 -29.99
C LEU A 117 -45.99 7.62 -31.00
N LEU A 118 -46.30 7.07 -32.19
CA LEU A 118 -47.17 7.72 -33.17
C LEU A 118 -48.57 7.96 -32.59
N LYS A 119 -49.15 6.98 -31.87
CA LYS A 119 -50.43 7.13 -31.14
C LYS A 119 -50.37 8.16 -30.02
N ARG A 120 -49.24 8.29 -29.32
CA ARG A 120 -49.04 9.32 -28.27
C ARG A 120 -48.89 10.73 -28.84
N PHE A 121 -48.30 10.88 -30.03
CA PHE A 121 -48.29 12.16 -30.73
C PHE A 121 -49.71 12.53 -31.21
N GLU A 122 -50.42 11.58 -31.83
CA GLU A 122 -51.79 11.75 -32.32
C GLU A 122 -52.83 12.04 -31.21
N SER A 123 -52.65 11.49 -30.00
CA SER A 123 -53.56 11.70 -28.86
C SER A 123 -53.24 12.95 -28.02
N SER A 124 -52.16 13.66 -28.32
CA SER A 124 -51.82 14.89 -27.59
C SER A 124 -52.69 16.06 -28.09
N SER A 125 -53.48 16.65 -27.19
CA SER A 125 -54.46 17.73 -27.45
C SER A 125 -53.90 19.07 -27.96
N LEU A 126 -52.69 19.10 -28.51
CA LEU A 126 -52.11 20.24 -29.24
C LEU A 126 -52.32 20.03 -30.75
N GLY A 127 -53.56 20.17 -31.21
CA GLY A 127 -54.02 19.91 -32.59
C GLY A 127 -53.39 20.76 -33.71
N ILE A 128 -52.30 21.48 -33.45
CA ILE A 128 -51.56 22.35 -34.40
C ILE A 128 -50.18 21.76 -34.76
N LEU A 129 -49.73 20.68 -34.09
CA LEU A 129 -48.33 20.20 -34.18
C LEU A 129 -48.19 18.70 -34.50
N ASP A 130 -49.23 18.03 -34.99
CA ASP A 130 -49.13 16.63 -35.42
C ASP A 130 -48.19 16.49 -36.63
N PRO A 131 -47.12 15.68 -36.56
CA PRO A 131 -46.16 15.53 -37.66
C PRO A 131 -46.80 14.97 -38.94
N ILE A 132 -47.87 14.18 -38.81
CA ILE A 132 -48.66 13.66 -39.94
C ILE A 132 -49.58 14.75 -40.52
N ARG A 133 -50.14 15.64 -39.68
CA ARG A 133 -50.83 16.83 -40.17
C ARG A 133 -49.86 17.77 -40.88
N LEU A 134 -48.60 17.90 -40.44
CA LEU A 134 -47.61 18.72 -41.15
C LEU A 134 -47.38 18.23 -42.59
N VAL A 135 -47.37 16.91 -42.82
CA VAL A 135 -47.29 16.34 -44.18
C VAL A 135 -48.56 16.64 -44.97
N LYS A 136 -49.74 16.49 -44.37
CA LYS A 136 -51.02 16.81 -45.02
C LYS A 136 -51.17 18.32 -45.31
N THR A 137 -50.74 19.20 -44.42
CA THR A 137 -50.71 20.66 -44.60
C THR A 137 -49.66 21.08 -45.62
N ALA A 138 -48.59 20.29 -45.79
CA ALA A 138 -47.57 20.55 -46.79
C ALA A 138 -48.03 20.21 -48.22
N ILE A 139 -49.05 19.35 -48.38
CA ILE A 139 -49.63 18.96 -49.68
C ILE A 139 -50.92 19.76 -49.88
N PRO A 140 -50.98 20.74 -50.81
CA PRO A 140 -52.20 21.51 -51.08
C PRO A 140 -53.31 20.67 -51.73
N GLU A 141 -54.57 21.04 -51.46
CA GLU A 141 -55.77 20.43 -52.08
C GLU A 141 -55.88 20.74 -53.60
N ASP A 142 -55.13 21.74 -54.08
CA ASP A 142 -55.11 22.19 -55.48
C ASP A 142 -54.21 21.34 -56.41
N LEU A 143 -53.40 20.43 -55.87
CA LEU A 143 -52.57 19.52 -56.69
C LEU A 143 -53.42 18.31 -57.12
N PRO A 144 -53.38 17.89 -58.41
CA PRO A 144 -54.10 16.71 -58.90
C PRO A 144 -53.39 15.42 -58.48
N ILE A 145 -53.25 15.21 -57.17
CA ILE A 145 -52.45 14.14 -56.58
C ILE A 145 -53.26 13.44 -55.50
N ARG A 146 -53.37 12.11 -55.62
CA ARG A 146 -54.00 11.28 -54.59
C ARG A 146 -52.92 10.58 -53.77
N VAL A 147 -52.77 10.98 -52.50
CA VAL A 147 -51.84 10.31 -51.56
C VAL A 147 -52.37 8.91 -51.25
N THR A 148 -51.56 7.89 -51.52
CA THR A 148 -51.91 6.50 -51.26
C THR A 148 -51.42 6.04 -49.89
N GLU A 149 -50.17 6.37 -49.55
CA GLU A 149 -49.52 5.86 -48.34
C GLU A 149 -48.51 6.88 -47.76
N ILE A 150 -48.43 6.96 -46.44
CA ILE A 150 -47.44 7.78 -45.72
C ILE A 150 -46.63 6.85 -44.81
N LEU A 151 -45.33 6.73 -45.09
CA LEU A 151 -44.38 5.88 -44.38
C LEU A 151 -43.41 6.75 -43.54
N PRO A 152 -43.64 6.90 -42.21
CA PRO A 152 -42.78 7.70 -41.36
C PRO A 152 -41.42 7.04 -41.14
N ARG A 153 -40.33 7.83 -41.20
CA ARG A 153 -38.96 7.36 -41.03
C ARG A 153 -38.26 8.11 -39.89
N LEU A 154 -38.41 7.58 -38.67
CA LEU A 154 -37.91 8.21 -37.44
C LEU A 154 -36.37 8.31 -37.40
N LYS A 155 -35.67 7.27 -37.87
CA LYS A 155 -34.20 7.21 -37.90
C LYS A 155 -33.58 8.38 -38.69
N ASP A 156 -34.21 8.75 -39.80
CA ASP A 156 -33.78 9.82 -40.70
C ASP A 156 -34.51 11.14 -40.42
N GLY A 157 -35.49 11.13 -39.52
CA GLY A 157 -36.21 12.32 -39.10
C GLY A 157 -37.17 12.90 -40.15
N GLY A 158 -37.69 12.06 -41.06
CA GLY A 158 -38.55 12.44 -42.20
C GLY A 158 -39.65 11.41 -42.48
N ALA A 159 -40.33 11.49 -43.63
CA ALA A 159 -41.34 10.54 -44.06
C ALA A 159 -41.37 10.40 -45.59
N TYR A 160 -41.63 9.18 -46.07
CA TYR A 160 -41.93 8.91 -47.48
C TYR A 160 -43.43 9.02 -47.70
N VAL A 161 -43.83 9.69 -48.77
CA VAL A 161 -45.23 9.85 -49.16
C VAL A 161 -45.38 9.31 -50.57
N LYS A 162 -46.16 8.24 -50.69
CA LYS A 162 -46.51 7.63 -51.94
C LYS A 162 -47.78 8.28 -52.48
N PHE A 163 -47.77 8.64 -53.75
CA PHE A 163 -48.88 9.36 -54.36
C PHE A 163 -49.10 8.91 -55.80
N MET A 164 -50.37 8.94 -56.22
CA MET A 164 -50.80 8.71 -57.59
C MET A 164 -50.97 10.04 -58.31
N TYR A 165 -50.54 10.10 -59.56
CA TYR A 165 -50.67 11.25 -60.44
C TYR A 165 -51.27 10.83 -61.78
N ASP A 166 -51.93 11.76 -62.48
CA ASP A 166 -52.48 11.50 -63.81
C ASP A 166 -51.36 11.37 -64.85
N ALA A 167 -51.51 10.43 -65.79
CA ALA A 167 -50.46 10.05 -66.75
C ALA A 167 -50.00 11.18 -67.72
N ASN A 168 -50.67 12.33 -67.73
CA ASN A 168 -50.32 13.49 -68.55
C ASN A 168 -49.37 14.49 -67.85
N ILE A 169 -49.04 14.29 -66.58
CA ILE A 169 -48.22 15.22 -65.76
C ILE A 169 -46.90 14.55 -65.39
N ASP A 170 -45.77 15.25 -65.59
CA ASP A 170 -44.46 14.79 -65.15
C ASP A 170 -44.29 14.98 -63.63
N PRO A 171 -43.92 13.94 -62.85
CA PRO A 171 -43.65 14.06 -61.42
C PRO A 171 -42.58 15.11 -61.05
N ALA A 172 -41.70 15.50 -61.98
CA ALA A 172 -40.74 16.59 -61.75
C ALA A 172 -41.42 17.98 -61.65
N GLU A 173 -42.50 18.21 -62.38
CA GLU A 173 -43.27 19.47 -62.31
C GLU A 173 -44.00 19.59 -60.97
N ILE A 174 -44.49 18.46 -60.45
CA ILE A 174 -45.09 18.34 -59.12
C ILE A 174 -44.07 18.71 -58.03
N GLU A 175 -42.83 18.20 -58.11
CA GLU A 175 -41.74 18.59 -57.20
C GLU A 175 -41.44 20.09 -57.28
N ALA A 176 -41.38 20.65 -58.49
CA ALA A 176 -41.08 22.06 -58.70
C ALA A 176 -42.17 22.97 -58.10
N GLN A 177 -43.45 22.63 -58.28
CA GLN A 177 -44.58 23.35 -57.70
C GLN A 177 -44.59 23.24 -56.16
N LEU A 178 -44.40 22.03 -55.62
CA LEU A 178 -44.35 21.78 -54.18
C LEU A 178 -43.18 22.51 -53.51
N SER A 179 -41.99 22.44 -54.11
CA SER A 179 -40.79 23.10 -53.57
C SER A 179 -40.86 24.63 -53.66
N LYS A 180 -41.51 25.20 -54.69
CA LYS A 180 -41.78 26.64 -54.78
C LYS A 180 -42.74 27.09 -53.68
N ARG A 181 -43.80 26.33 -53.43
CA ARG A 181 -44.78 26.63 -52.38
C ARG A 181 -44.22 26.49 -50.97
N LEU A 182 -43.41 25.47 -50.69
CA LEU A 182 -42.76 25.31 -49.38
C LEU A 182 -41.74 26.43 -49.09
N LYS A 183 -41.20 27.07 -50.14
CA LYS A 183 -40.39 28.30 -49.99
C LYS A 183 -41.24 29.53 -49.69
N GLU A 184 -42.39 29.67 -50.34
CA GLU A 184 -43.33 30.81 -50.14
C GLU A 184 -44.06 30.73 -48.79
N LYS A 185 -44.47 29.52 -48.37
CA LYS A 185 -45.13 29.24 -47.09
C LYS A 185 -44.33 28.18 -46.30
N PRO A 186 -43.28 28.58 -45.57
CA PRO A 186 -42.42 27.66 -44.85
C PRO A 186 -43.13 27.04 -43.64
N ILE A 187 -43.27 25.72 -43.64
CA ILE A 187 -43.77 24.96 -42.50
C ILE A 187 -42.59 24.64 -41.58
N LYS A 188 -42.66 25.08 -40.33
CA LYS A 188 -41.57 24.94 -39.34
C LYS A 188 -42.04 24.09 -38.15
N PRO A 189 -41.47 22.88 -37.95
CA PRO A 189 -41.74 22.11 -36.75
C PRO A 189 -41.20 22.81 -35.49
N TRP A 190 -41.85 22.59 -34.36
CA TRP A 190 -41.49 23.21 -33.07
C TRP A 190 -40.04 22.95 -32.63
N PHE A 191 -39.47 21.79 -32.99
CA PHE A 191 -38.10 21.42 -32.64
C PHE A 191 -37.05 21.98 -33.61
N ALA A 192 -37.47 22.58 -34.73
CA ALA A 192 -36.58 23.05 -35.79
C ALA A 192 -37.04 24.42 -36.34
N ILE A 193 -37.19 25.41 -35.45
CA ILE A 193 -37.71 26.76 -35.75
C ILE A 193 -36.90 27.50 -36.84
N PHE A 194 -35.62 27.17 -36.99
CA PHE A 194 -34.71 27.79 -37.96
C PHE A 194 -34.64 27.07 -39.31
N ARG A 195 -35.35 25.96 -39.50
CA ARG A 195 -35.38 25.25 -40.79
C ARG A 195 -36.80 24.81 -41.17
N PRO A 196 -37.27 25.15 -42.39
CA PRO A 196 -38.54 24.65 -42.89
C PRO A 196 -38.46 23.17 -43.26
N VAL A 197 -39.63 22.53 -43.37
CA VAL A 197 -39.82 21.23 -44.02
C VAL A 197 -39.54 21.39 -45.52
N ASN A 198 -38.76 20.47 -46.08
CA ASN A 198 -38.49 20.38 -47.51
C ASN A 198 -39.00 19.04 -48.03
N ALA A 199 -39.58 19.05 -49.23
CA ALA A 199 -40.03 17.85 -49.92
C ALA A 199 -39.36 17.75 -51.29
N ARG A 200 -38.96 16.53 -51.67
CA ARG A 200 -38.33 16.25 -52.97
C ARG A 200 -38.73 14.90 -53.51
N LEU A 201 -38.65 14.77 -54.83
CA LEU A 201 -38.95 13.53 -55.52
C LEU A 201 -37.83 12.51 -55.29
N VAL A 202 -38.21 11.30 -54.91
CA VAL A 202 -37.30 10.17 -54.80
C VAL A 202 -37.05 9.63 -56.20
N GLN A 203 -35.82 9.77 -56.69
CA GLN A 203 -35.44 9.35 -58.04
C GLN A 203 -34.93 7.91 -58.09
N GLY A 204 -34.41 7.42 -56.97
CA GLY A 204 -33.93 6.04 -56.84
C GLY A 204 -34.96 5.09 -56.25
N THR A 205 -34.52 3.88 -55.91
CA THR A 205 -35.30 2.89 -55.18
C THR A 205 -35.01 3.01 -53.68
N PRO A 206 -35.87 3.67 -52.89
CA PRO A 206 -35.61 3.90 -51.47
C PRO A 206 -35.49 2.57 -50.71
N TRP A 207 -34.57 2.54 -49.74
CA TRP A 207 -34.32 1.36 -48.90
C TRP A 207 -34.43 1.73 -47.41
N LEU A 208 -35.46 1.17 -46.76
CA LEU A 208 -35.75 1.31 -45.35
C LEU A 208 -34.84 0.38 -44.53
N GLU A 209 -33.55 0.69 -44.49
CA GLU A 209 -32.56 -0.13 -43.79
C GLU A 209 -32.75 -0.10 -42.26
N ASP A 210 -32.88 -1.25 -41.59
CA ASP A 210 -32.87 -1.30 -40.11
C ASP A 210 -31.45 -1.48 -39.52
N LEU A 211 -30.43 -1.16 -40.31
CA LEU A 211 -29.04 -1.24 -39.85
C LEU A 211 -28.72 -0.12 -38.86
N TYR A 212 -27.82 -0.38 -37.89
CA TYR A 212 -27.37 0.58 -36.87
C TYR A 212 -26.42 1.67 -37.42
N ARG A 213 -26.87 2.40 -38.46
CA ARG A 213 -26.15 3.48 -39.16
C ARG A 213 -26.95 4.77 -39.05
N TYR A 214 -26.64 5.62 -38.08
CA TYR A 214 -27.37 6.88 -37.91
C TYR A 214 -26.93 7.97 -38.90
N PRO A 215 -27.82 8.93 -39.23
CA PRO A 215 -27.48 10.04 -40.10
C PRO A 215 -26.25 10.82 -39.64
N THR A 216 -25.29 10.93 -40.53
CA THR A 216 -24.10 11.77 -40.41
C THR A 216 -24.04 12.70 -41.62
N SER A 217 -23.22 13.75 -41.52
CA SER A 217 -23.05 14.70 -42.63
C SER A 217 -22.16 14.16 -43.75
N LEU A 218 -21.66 12.92 -43.64
CA LEU A 218 -20.78 12.28 -44.60
C LEU A 218 -21.50 11.05 -45.17
N VAL A 219 -21.74 11.06 -46.48
CA VAL A 219 -22.41 9.98 -47.20
C VAL A 219 -21.40 9.25 -48.06
N LYS A 220 -21.31 7.93 -47.89
CA LYS A 220 -20.53 7.03 -48.73
C LYS A 220 -21.41 6.55 -49.89
N ILE A 221 -20.97 6.82 -51.11
CA ILE A 221 -21.61 6.42 -52.35
C ILE A 221 -20.80 5.27 -52.93
N GLU A 222 -21.37 4.07 -52.97
CA GLU A 222 -20.75 2.91 -53.59
C GLU A 222 -21.32 2.70 -55.00
N PHE A 223 -20.45 2.49 -55.97
CA PHE A 223 -20.80 2.20 -57.36
C PHE A 223 -21.05 0.70 -57.52
N VAL A 224 -22.31 0.33 -57.74
CA VAL A 224 -22.77 -1.06 -57.80
C VAL A 224 -23.35 -1.33 -59.19
N PRO A 225 -23.13 -2.52 -59.78
CA PRO A 225 -23.77 -2.85 -61.05
C PRO A 225 -25.30 -3.03 -60.88
N PRO A 226 -26.11 -2.59 -61.86
CA PRO A 226 -27.57 -2.74 -61.80
C PRO A 226 -28.03 -4.19 -61.93
N THR A 227 -27.28 -5.04 -62.64
CA THR A 227 -27.52 -6.49 -62.76
C THR A 227 -26.24 -7.29 -62.47
N PRO A 228 -26.34 -8.51 -61.91
CA PRO A 228 -25.17 -9.34 -61.57
C PRO A 228 -24.34 -9.68 -62.82
N GLY A 229 -23.01 -9.57 -62.72
CA GLY A 229 -22.07 -9.94 -63.80
C GLY A 229 -21.50 -8.78 -64.64
N ILE A 230 -21.78 -7.52 -64.27
CA ILE A 230 -21.31 -6.32 -64.98
C ILE A 230 -20.34 -5.53 -64.09
N THR A 231 -19.33 -4.90 -64.68
CA THR A 231 -18.44 -3.97 -63.97
C THR A 231 -19.05 -2.56 -63.93
N PRO A 232 -19.29 -1.97 -62.74
CA PRO A 232 -19.75 -0.59 -62.64
C PRO A 232 -18.65 0.39 -63.04
N GLU A 233 -19.03 1.52 -63.63
CA GLU A 233 -18.09 2.60 -63.99
C GLU A 233 -17.97 3.61 -62.84
N GLU A 234 -16.76 4.15 -62.66
CA GLU A 234 -16.50 5.17 -61.64
C GLU A 234 -17.03 6.52 -62.13
N LEU A 235 -17.87 7.16 -61.31
CA LEU A 235 -18.39 8.49 -61.67
C LEU A 235 -17.36 9.58 -61.36
N PRO A 236 -17.13 10.53 -62.28
CA PRO A 236 -16.27 11.66 -62.02
C PRO A 236 -16.90 12.59 -60.97
N GLU A 237 -16.05 13.36 -60.29
CA GLU A 237 -16.46 14.30 -59.23
C GLU A 237 -17.49 15.32 -59.70
N GLU A 238 -17.38 15.79 -60.94
CA GLU A 238 -18.31 16.77 -61.54
C GLU A 238 -19.73 16.21 -61.69
N THR A 239 -19.85 14.93 -62.08
CA THR A 239 -21.13 14.23 -62.15
C THR A 239 -21.72 14.04 -60.76
N LEU A 240 -20.92 13.66 -59.78
CA LEU A 240 -21.39 13.58 -58.39
C LEU A 240 -21.81 14.95 -57.87
N TYR A 241 -21.08 16.01 -58.20
CA TYR A 241 -21.44 17.36 -57.84
C TYR A 241 -22.80 17.75 -58.44
N SER A 242 -23.03 17.55 -59.75
CA SER A 242 -24.30 17.91 -60.39
C SER A 242 -25.50 17.13 -59.83
N LEU A 243 -25.32 15.83 -59.57
CA LEU A 243 -26.36 14.95 -59.01
C LEU A 243 -26.74 15.31 -57.57
N PHE A 244 -25.76 15.68 -56.72
CA PHE A 244 -25.99 15.92 -55.30
C PHE A 244 -26.18 17.38 -54.94
N ARG A 245 -25.73 18.32 -55.78
CA ARG A 245 -25.85 19.76 -55.55
C ARG A 245 -27.30 20.22 -55.45
N LYS A 246 -28.22 19.55 -56.14
CA LYS A 246 -29.65 19.87 -56.03
C LYS A 246 -30.13 19.79 -54.58
N TYR A 247 -29.67 18.84 -53.77
CA TYR A 247 -30.18 18.58 -52.42
C TYR A 247 -29.65 19.53 -51.34
N GLY A 248 -28.48 20.13 -51.54
CA GLY A 248 -27.88 21.05 -50.59
C GLY A 248 -26.48 21.49 -51.02
N LYS A 249 -25.86 22.39 -50.23
CA LYS A 249 -24.47 22.77 -50.48
C LYS A 249 -23.57 21.58 -50.16
N ILE A 250 -22.67 21.23 -51.06
CA ILE A 250 -21.66 20.19 -50.84
C ILE A 250 -20.45 20.85 -50.18
N ALA A 251 -19.94 20.25 -49.11
CA ALA A 251 -18.73 20.71 -48.42
C ALA A 251 -17.48 20.15 -49.08
N ASP A 252 -17.49 18.86 -49.46
CA ASP A 252 -16.35 18.18 -50.07
C ASP A 252 -16.79 16.91 -50.80
N ILE A 253 -16.05 16.49 -51.83
CA ILE A 253 -16.20 15.20 -52.51
C ILE A 253 -14.82 14.55 -52.51
N ILE A 254 -14.69 13.44 -51.79
CA ILE A 254 -13.42 12.72 -51.66
C ILE A 254 -13.58 11.39 -52.42
N PRO A 255 -13.03 11.25 -53.64
CA PRO A 255 -13.01 9.97 -54.32
C PRO A 255 -12.11 8.99 -53.57
N GLN A 256 -12.38 7.70 -53.73
CA GLN A 256 -11.51 6.67 -53.19
C GLN A 256 -10.12 6.73 -53.87
N PRO A 257 -9.00 6.63 -53.10
CA PRO A 257 -7.67 6.63 -53.68
C PRO A 257 -7.48 5.50 -54.70
N THR A 258 -6.80 5.80 -55.81
CA THR A 258 -6.61 4.87 -56.94
C THR A 258 -5.90 3.56 -56.56
N ASP A 259 -5.06 3.58 -55.52
CA ASP A 259 -4.28 2.44 -54.99
C ASP A 259 -5.06 1.51 -54.04
N SER A 260 -6.30 1.87 -53.68
CA SER A 260 -7.06 1.08 -52.70
C SER A 260 -7.72 -0.16 -53.32
N LYS A 261 -7.58 -1.31 -52.64
CA LYS A 261 -8.10 -2.64 -53.05
C LYS A 261 -9.56 -2.90 -52.65
N VAL A 262 -10.29 -1.89 -52.15
CA VAL A 262 -11.64 -2.07 -51.62
C VAL A 262 -12.67 -1.98 -52.76
N ILE A 263 -13.47 -3.04 -52.94
CA ILE A 263 -14.53 -3.18 -53.95
C ILE A 263 -15.86 -3.43 -53.20
N PRO A 264 -17.01 -2.86 -53.60
CA PRO A 264 -17.22 -1.93 -54.71
C PRO A 264 -16.52 -0.58 -54.49
N ARG A 265 -16.16 0.08 -55.60
CA ARG A 265 -15.54 1.41 -55.50
C ARG A 265 -16.52 2.44 -54.99
N TYR A 266 -16.00 3.45 -54.30
CA TYR A 266 -16.84 4.44 -53.62
C TYR A 266 -16.27 5.85 -53.67
N ALA A 267 -17.13 6.82 -53.37
CA ALA A 267 -16.77 8.20 -53.13
C ALA A 267 -17.48 8.70 -51.86
N HIS A 268 -16.83 9.58 -51.10
CA HIS A 268 -17.47 10.25 -49.97
C HIS A 268 -17.95 11.63 -50.38
N VAL A 269 -19.22 11.93 -50.12
CA VAL A 269 -19.78 13.27 -50.28
C VAL A 269 -20.08 13.83 -48.90
N GLY A 270 -19.37 14.89 -48.54
CA GLY A 270 -19.57 15.63 -47.32
C GLY A 270 -20.56 16.76 -47.54
N PHE A 271 -21.60 16.81 -46.71
CA PHE A 271 -22.48 17.97 -46.58
C PHE A 271 -22.11 18.76 -45.32
N PRO A 272 -22.27 20.10 -45.30
CA PRO A 272 -22.11 20.90 -44.09
C PRO A 272 -23.26 20.65 -43.10
N VAL A 273 -24.40 20.15 -43.58
CA VAL A 273 -25.62 19.95 -42.80
C VAL A 273 -26.09 18.51 -42.95
N THR A 274 -26.35 17.82 -41.83
CA THR A 274 -26.80 16.43 -41.81
C THR A 274 -28.14 16.23 -42.52
N ARG A 275 -29.06 17.20 -42.45
CA ARG A 275 -30.38 17.15 -43.10
C ARG A 275 -30.27 17.11 -44.63
N ASP A 276 -29.35 17.89 -45.21
CA ASP A 276 -29.09 17.88 -46.65
C ASP A 276 -28.52 16.51 -47.08
N ALA A 277 -27.65 15.89 -46.25
CA ALA A 277 -27.15 14.53 -46.45
C ALA A 277 -28.27 13.47 -46.37
N ILE A 278 -29.23 13.64 -45.46
CA ILE A 278 -30.40 12.76 -45.34
C ILE A 278 -31.27 12.84 -46.58
N MET A 279 -31.56 14.05 -47.05
CA MET A 279 -32.33 14.28 -48.27
C MET A 279 -31.64 13.63 -49.48
N ALA A 280 -30.33 13.84 -49.63
CA ALA A 280 -29.53 13.23 -50.69
C ALA A 280 -29.56 11.69 -50.62
N ARG A 281 -29.36 11.11 -49.43
CA ARG A 281 -29.38 9.66 -49.21
C ARG A 281 -30.75 9.07 -49.55
N ASN A 282 -31.84 9.63 -49.05
CA ASN A 282 -33.17 9.07 -49.22
C ASN A 282 -33.75 9.26 -50.63
N CYS A 283 -33.35 10.31 -51.36
CA CYS A 283 -33.83 10.54 -52.72
C CYS A 283 -33.02 9.83 -53.81
N MET A 284 -31.70 9.62 -53.61
CA MET A 284 -30.79 9.08 -54.63
C MET A 284 -30.37 7.62 -54.40
N HIS A 285 -30.71 7.01 -53.25
CA HIS A 285 -30.37 5.62 -53.02
C HIS A 285 -31.02 4.72 -54.08
N GLY A 286 -30.21 3.89 -54.74
CA GLY A 286 -30.67 2.99 -55.80
C GLY A 286 -30.94 3.66 -57.15
N PHE A 287 -30.55 4.93 -57.33
CA PHE A 287 -30.62 5.62 -58.62
C PHE A 287 -29.66 4.98 -59.63
N ILE A 288 -30.14 4.77 -60.87
CA ILE A 288 -29.36 4.23 -61.98
C ILE A 288 -28.94 5.42 -62.86
N VAL A 289 -27.63 5.65 -62.94
CA VAL A 289 -27.07 6.70 -63.79
C VAL A 289 -26.99 6.17 -65.22
N ASN A 290 -27.69 6.85 -66.14
CA ASN A 290 -27.71 6.50 -67.56
C ASN A 290 -26.41 6.95 -68.27
N GLU A 291 -26.21 6.46 -69.49
CA GLU A 291 -25.03 6.78 -70.32
C GLU A 291 -24.82 8.29 -70.50
N ALA A 292 -25.90 9.05 -70.69
CA ALA A 292 -25.86 10.52 -70.84
C ALA A 292 -25.31 11.28 -69.61
N LEU A 293 -25.30 10.65 -68.43
CA LEU A 293 -24.81 11.21 -67.18
C LEU A 293 -23.47 10.59 -66.75
N GLY A 294 -22.80 9.86 -67.64
CA GLY A 294 -21.50 9.23 -67.37
C GLY A 294 -21.58 7.91 -66.60
N GLY A 295 -22.72 7.22 -66.64
CA GLY A 295 -22.93 5.94 -65.94
C GLY A 295 -22.52 4.68 -66.71
N GLY A 296 -21.91 4.83 -67.88
CA GLY A 296 -21.50 3.74 -68.78
C GLY A 296 -22.61 3.13 -69.62
N ASN A 297 -22.25 2.30 -70.60
CA ASN A 297 -23.15 1.73 -71.63
C ASN A 297 -24.35 0.93 -71.09
N LYS A 298 -24.31 0.47 -69.83
CA LYS A 298 -25.38 -0.32 -69.18
C LYS A 298 -25.87 0.29 -67.87
N GLY A 299 -25.40 1.48 -67.53
CA GLY A 299 -25.75 2.24 -66.34
C GLY A 299 -25.08 1.76 -65.03
N THR A 300 -24.92 2.69 -64.08
CA THR A 300 -24.30 2.44 -62.77
C THR A 300 -25.28 2.75 -61.64
N LYS A 301 -25.49 1.81 -60.71
CA LYS A 301 -26.41 1.96 -59.57
C LYS A 301 -25.69 2.55 -58.35
N LEU A 302 -26.25 3.60 -57.78
CA LEU A 302 -25.68 4.28 -56.61
C LEU A 302 -26.21 3.67 -55.30
N ARG A 303 -25.33 3.09 -54.48
CA ARG A 303 -25.65 2.63 -53.13
C ARG A 303 -25.15 3.62 -52.09
N LEU A 304 -26.07 4.35 -51.46
CA LEU A 304 -25.75 5.40 -50.48
C LEU A 304 -25.84 4.88 -49.05
N SER A 305 -24.84 5.17 -48.23
CA SER A 305 -24.81 4.84 -46.79
C SER A 305 -24.16 5.96 -45.95
N PHE A 306 -24.54 6.08 -44.68
CA PHE A 306 -23.95 7.07 -43.76
C PHE A 306 -22.65 6.57 -43.14
N GLU A 307 -21.64 7.44 -43.04
CA GLU A 307 -20.34 7.13 -42.43
C GLU A 307 -19.91 8.15 -41.35
N LYS A 308 -19.21 7.69 -40.32
CA LYS A 308 -18.78 8.54 -39.20
C LYS A 308 -17.51 9.31 -39.55
N ARG A 309 -17.53 10.63 -39.41
CA ARG A 309 -16.33 11.48 -39.53
C ARG A 309 -15.36 11.20 -38.36
N VAL A 310 -14.17 10.70 -38.64
CA VAL A 310 -13.10 10.51 -37.64
C VAL A 310 -12.62 11.88 -37.17
N LYS A 311 -12.66 12.15 -35.86
CA LYS A 311 -12.16 13.41 -35.29
C LYS A 311 -10.64 13.35 -35.17
N ALA A 312 -9.94 14.33 -35.74
CA ALA A 312 -8.46 14.38 -35.81
C ALA A 312 -7.75 14.47 -34.44
N HIS A 313 -8.43 14.95 -33.38
CA HIS A 313 -7.85 15.13 -32.04
C HIS A 313 -8.17 13.98 -31.08
N SER A 314 -8.12 12.73 -31.54
CA SER A 314 -8.23 11.59 -30.63
C SER A 314 -6.92 11.46 -29.84
N ILE A 315 -6.81 12.17 -28.71
CA ILE A 315 -5.70 12.04 -27.74
C ILE A 315 -5.51 10.56 -27.38
N TRP A 316 -6.59 9.79 -27.36
CA TRP A 316 -6.58 8.34 -27.19
C TRP A 316 -5.79 7.59 -28.28
N ASN A 317 -5.88 8.01 -29.56
CA ASN A 317 -5.09 7.41 -30.63
C ASN A 317 -3.61 7.75 -30.49
N TRP A 318 -3.28 8.96 -30.03
CA TRP A 318 -1.88 9.33 -29.78
C TRP A 318 -1.30 8.58 -28.57
N LEU A 319 -2.09 8.48 -27.49
CA LEU A 319 -1.74 7.75 -26.26
C LEU A 319 -1.51 6.25 -26.55
N SER A 320 -2.35 5.64 -27.38
CA SER A 320 -2.22 4.22 -27.77
C SER A 320 -1.04 3.98 -28.72
N ASN A 321 -0.66 4.97 -29.53
CA ASN A 321 0.38 4.81 -30.55
C ASN A 321 1.81 5.07 -30.03
N HIS A 322 1.96 5.69 -28.84
CA HIS A 322 3.28 5.97 -28.25
C HIS A 322 3.44 5.45 -26.81
N PRO A 323 3.25 4.14 -26.55
CA PRO A 323 3.36 3.58 -25.19
C PRO A 323 4.75 3.79 -24.55
N ARG A 324 5.81 3.88 -25.35
CA ARG A 324 7.20 4.11 -24.89
C ARG A 324 7.43 5.46 -24.22
N ILE A 325 6.62 6.47 -24.53
CA ILE A 325 6.74 7.83 -23.95
C ILE A 325 5.71 7.99 -22.83
N VAL A 326 4.50 7.48 -23.05
CA VAL A 326 3.38 7.67 -22.13
C VAL A 326 3.58 6.93 -20.81
N ILE A 327 4.07 5.68 -20.85
CA ILE A 327 4.20 4.88 -19.62
C ILE A 327 5.21 5.51 -18.64
N PRO A 328 6.43 5.92 -19.05
CA PRO A 328 7.36 6.62 -18.16
C PRO A 328 6.82 7.96 -17.63
N VAL A 329 6.18 8.77 -18.48
CA VAL A 329 5.61 10.06 -18.08
C VAL A 329 4.48 9.88 -17.07
N LEU A 330 3.60 8.88 -17.29
CA LEU A 330 2.51 8.57 -16.39
C LEU A 330 3.04 8.06 -15.04
N ALA A 331 4.06 7.20 -15.05
CA ALA A 331 4.73 6.73 -13.83
C ALA A 331 5.36 7.89 -13.05
N ALA A 332 6.04 8.81 -13.74
CA ALA A 332 6.63 10.00 -13.14
C ALA A 332 5.58 10.94 -12.54
N LEU A 333 4.45 11.15 -13.23
CA LEU A 333 3.33 11.95 -12.71
C LEU A 333 2.68 11.30 -11.48
N ILE A 334 2.48 9.97 -11.49
CA ILE A 334 1.94 9.24 -10.34
C ILE A 334 2.91 9.33 -9.15
N ALA A 335 4.21 9.13 -9.37
CA ALA A 335 5.23 9.25 -8.33
C ALA A 335 5.30 10.67 -7.75
N GLY A 336 5.31 11.70 -8.61
CA GLY A 336 5.33 13.09 -8.20
C GLY A 336 4.08 13.51 -7.43
N PHE A 337 2.90 13.12 -7.90
CA PHE A 337 1.62 13.38 -7.23
C PHE A 337 1.51 12.67 -5.88
N SER A 338 2.04 11.44 -5.79
CA SER A 338 2.10 10.67 -4.54
C SER A 338 2.96 11.38 -3.49
N VAL A 339 4.14 11.87 -3.85
CA VAL A 339 5.01 12.65 -2.95
C VAL A 339 4.33 13.93 -2.49
N LEU A 340 3.72 14.70 -3.40
CA LEU A 340 3.05 15.97 -3.10
C LEU A 340 1.92 15.83 -2.05
N ILE A 341 1.15 14.74 -2.13
CA ILE A 341 0.00 14.52 -1.23
C ILE A 341 0.40 13.79 0.04
N PHE A 342 1.18 12.72 -0.08
CA PHE A 342 1.40 11.82 1.04
C PHE A 342 2.50 12.27 1.99
N ASP A 343 3.50 13.04 1.55
CA ASP A 343 4.58 13.49 2.45
C ASP A 343 4.06 14.43 3.56
N PRO A 344 3.21 15.44 3.27
CA PRO A 344 2.58 16.25 4.32
C PRO A 344 1.71 15.43 5.29
N ILE A 345 1.02 14.41 4.77
CA ILE A 345 0.20 13.50 5.58
C ILE A 345 1.10 12.66 6.49
N ARG A 346 2.21 12.12 5.97
CA ARG A 346 3.19 11.34 6.75
C ARG A 346 3.81 12.17 7.84
N GLU A 347 4.22 13.39 7.53
CA GLU A 347 4.76 14.34 8.49
C GLU A 347 3.76 14.63 9.61
N PHE A 348 2.48 14.86 9.26
CA PHE A 348 1.40 15.04 10.24
C PHE A 348 1.25 13.82 11.17
N PHE A 349 1.25 12.59 10.64
CA PHE A 349 1.17 11.39 11.47
C PHE A 349 2.38 11.19 12.37
N ILE A 350 3.58 11.55 11.91
CA ILE A 350 4.79 11.53 12.75
C ILE A 350 4.66 12.54 13.90
N LYS A 351 4.23 13.78 13.62
CA LYS A 351 3.98 14.81 14.65
C LYS A 351 2.99 14.31 15.71
N LEU A 352 1.89 13.70 15.27
CA LEU A 352 0.91 13.10 16.17
C LEU A 352 1.50 11.98 17.03
N HIS A 353 2.39 11.17 16.47
CA HIS A 353 3.03 10.06 17.19
C HIS A 353 3.98 10.58 18.28
N ILE A 354 4.82 11.57 17.97
CA ILE A 354 5.80 12.17 18.90
C ILE A 354 5.11 12.92 20.05
N GLN A 355 4.04 13.67 19.75
CA GLN A 355 3.33 14.46 20.76
C GLN A 355 2.43 13.62 21.67
N HIS A 356 2.36 12.30 21.46
CA HIS A 356 1.43 11.39 22.14
C HIS A 356 -0.04 11.87 22.14
N SER A 357 -0.41 12.77 21.22
CA SER A 357 -1.72 13.46 21.20
C SER A 357 -2.91 12.55 20.89
N LEU A 358 -2.63 11.28 20.55
CA LEU A 358 -3.59 10.20 20.38
C LEU A 358 -3.72 9.28 21.61
N GLU A 359 -3.14 9.62 22.76
CA GLU A 359 -3.67 9.11 24.02
C GLU A 359 -5.08 9.69 24.22
N PHE A 360 -6.05 9.05 23.57
CA PHE A 360 -7.50 9.33 23.63
C PHE A 360 -8.06 9.34 25.07
N LYS A 361 -7.25 9.02 26.08
CA LYS A 361 -7.58 9.03 27.51
C LYS A 361 -8.04 10.40 28.03
N ASP A 362 -7.65 11.51 27.38
CA ASP A 362 -8.01 12.86 27.87
C ASP A 362 -9.17 13.54 27.14
N SER A 363 -9.72 12.93 26.08
CA SER A 363 -10.88 13.49 25.40
C SER A 363 -12.15 13.39 26.26
N ARG A 364 -12.95 14.45 26.31
CA ARG A 364 -14.27 14.47 27.00
C ARG A 364 -15.18 13.34 26.51
N ILE A 365 -15.06 12.96 25.23
CA ILE A 365 -15.83 11.88 24.60
C ILE A 365 -15.41 10.50 25.11
N TYR A 366 -14.11 10.23 25.26
CA TYR A 366 -13.63 8.98 25.85
C TYR A 366 -13.97 8.88 27.34
N LYS A 367 -13.84 9.98 28.11
CA LYS A 367 -14.29 10.05 29.51
C LYS A 367 -15.80 9.83 29.63
N TRP A 368 -16.59 10.37 28.71
CA TRP A 368 -18.04 10.14 28.63
C TRP A 368 -18.37 8.69 28.28
N PHE A 369 -17.69 8.09 27.29
CA PHE A 369 -17.90 6.69 26.90
C PHE A 369 -17.52 5.71 28.01
N LYS A 370 -16.42 5.97 28.73
CA LYS A 370 -16.00 5.20 29.92
C LYS A 370 -16.97 5.37 31.10
N LYS A 371 -17.61 6.55 31.23
CA LYS A 371 -18.62 6.82 32.26
C LYS A 371 -19.97 6.17 31.93
N GLN A 372 -20.29 6.00 30.65
CA GLN A 372 -21.51 5.34 30.16
C GLN A 372 -21.37 3.80 30.14
N SER A 373 -20.16 3.29 29.89
CA SER A 373 -19.78 1.88 30.00
C SER A 373 -19.37 1.57 31.44
N GLY A 374 -20.35 1.48 32.34
CA GLY A 374 -20.13 1.12 33.75
C GLY A 374 -19.32 -0.16 33.93
N ASN A 375 -18.31 -0.09 34.81
CA ASN A 375 -17.73 -1.16 35.63
C ASN A 375 -17.71 -2.60 35.06
N LEU A 376 -17.13 -2.80 33.89
CA LEU A 376 -16.68 -4.13 33.45
C LEU A 376 -15.33 -3.98 32.74
N GLY A 377 -14.28 -3.93 33.56
CA GLY A 377 -12.91 -3.83 33.10
C GLY A 377 -11.98 -3.40 34.22
N LEU A 378 -11.33 -4.40 34.85
CA LEU A 378 -10.16 -4.22 35.70
C LEU A 378 -9.19 -3.21 35.08
N SER A 379 -9.18 -1.98 35.59
CA SER A 379 -8.05 -1.06 35.47
C SER A 379 -8.15 -0.06 36.60
N GLY A 380 -8.01 -0.58 37.83
CA GLY A 380 -7.48 0.23 38.91
C GLY A 380 -6.10 0.68 38.49
N LYS A 381 -5.84 2.00 38.49
CA LYS A 381 -4.48 2.52 38.50
C LYS A 381 -3.74 1.79 39.61
N SER A 382 -2.78 0.96 39.23
CA SER A 382 -1.92 0.24 40.16
C SER A 382 -1.17 1.29 40.98
N LYS A 383 -1.59 1.44 42.23
CA LYS A 383 -0.86 2.14 43.28
C LYS A 383 0.26 1.19 43.73
N GLY A 384 1.19 0.89 42.82
CA GLY A 384 2.25 -0.11 42.98
C GLY A 384 3.61 0.47 42.59
N ASP A 385 3.78 1.77 42.85
CA ASP A 385 4.97 2.56 42.50
C ASP A 385 5.94 2.71 43.68
N ASP A 386 5.48 2.53 44.93
CA ASP A 386 6.31 2.69 46.15
C ASP A 386 7.60 1.85 46.11
N GLY A 387 7.53 0.63 45.57
CA GLY A 387 8.69 -0.25 45.43
C GLY A 387 9.66 0.13 44.30
N LEU A 388 9.13 0.71 43.23
CA LEU A 388 9.93 1.21 42.11
C LEU A 388 10.63 2.52 42.50
N GLU A 389 9.95 3.37 43.27
CA GLU A 389 10.50 4.62 43.78
C GLU A 389 11.76 4.39 44.63
N GLU A 390 11.81 3.34 45.45
CA GLU A 390 13.00 2.98 46.24
C GLU A 390 14.18 2.52 45.35
N VAL A 391 13.90 1.76 44.29
CA VAL A 391 14.90 1.39 43.27
C VAL A 391 15.43 2.63 42.55
N TRP A 392 14.56 3.58 42.23
CA TRP A 392 14.92 4.82 41.55
C TRP A 392 15.69 5.77 42.46
N ASN A 393 15.38 5.80 43.76
CA ASN A 393 16.14 6.56 44.74
C ASN A 393 17.61 6.11 44.81
N HIS A 394 17.89 4.80 44.73
CA HIS A 394 19.26 4.30 44.66
C HIS A 394 19.96 4.65 43.34
N ARG A 395 19.21 4.94 42.28
CA ARG A 395 19.74 5.31 40.95
C ARG A 395 19.58 6.79 40.64
N ARG A 396 19.29 7.60 41.67
CA ARG A 396 19.00 9.02 41.53
C ARG A 396 20.17 9.79 40.94
N ASP A 397 21.41 9.44 41.30
CA ASP A 397 22.60 10.10 40.74
C ASP A 397 22.69 9.93 39.23
N ALA A 398 22.44 8.72 38.72
CA ALA A 398 22.42 8.43 37.28
C ALA A 398 21.24 9.15 36.58
N ILE A 399 20.06 9.19 37.19
CA ILE A 399 18.88 9.88 36.66
C ILE A 399 19.14 11.39 36.58
N VAL A 400 19.65 12.00 37.65
CA VAL A 400 19.99 13.42 37.72
C VAL A 400 21.08 13.78 36.72
N GLN A 401 22.08 12.91 36.53
CA GLN A 401 23.13 13.11 35.54
C GLN A 401 22.56 13.11 34.11
N VAL A 402 21.68 12.17 33.78
CA VAL A 402 21.01 12.15 32.47
C VAL A 402 20.12 13.37 32.28
N GLN A 403 19.36 13.79 33.31
CA GLN A 403 18.55 15.01 33.25
C GLN A 403 19.39 16.26 33.03
N GLY A 404 20.51 16.41 33.77
CA GLY A 404 21.44 17.51 33.57
C GLY A 404 21.99 17.56 32.14
N TRP A 405 22.31 16.40 31.55
CA TRP A 405 22.74 16.34 30.17
C TRP A 405 21.66 16.70 29.14
N LEU A 406 20.40 16.49 29.46
CA LEU A 406 19.26 16.86 28.61
C LEU A 406 18.86 18.34 28.71
N ASP A 407 19.33 19.03 29.76
CA ASP A 407 19.12 20.46 29.98
C ASP A 407 20.33 21.29 29.51
N GLU A 408 21.50 20.66 29.34
CA GLU A 408 22.68 21.26 28.72
C GLU A 408 22.64 21.18 27.18
N THR A 409 23.28 22.15 26.52
CA THR A 409 23.59 22.05 25.09
C THR A 409 24.76 21.11 24.88
N SER A 410 24.50 19.85 24.53
CA SER A 410 25.54 18.92 24.09
C SER A 410 25.18 18.32 22.74
N ASP A 411 25.97 18.59 21.71
CA ASP A 411 25.83 17.92 20.40
C ASP A 411 26.57 16.56 20.41
N THR A 412 26.32 15.75 21.45
CA THR A 412 26.87 14.41 21.64
C THR A 412 25.78 13.42 22.01
N PHE A 413 26.01 12.13 21.76
CA PHE A 413 25.09 11.08 22.19
C PHE A 413 25.15 10.83 23.71
N ILE A 414 23.99 10.51 24.28
CA ILE A 414 23.89 9.91 25.60
C ILE A 414 23.73 8.40 25.40
N VAL A 415 24.63 7.60 25.96
CA VAL A 415 24.57 6.14 25.87
C VAL A 415 24.35 5.57 27.26
N VAL A 416 23.26 4.83 27.42
CA VAL A 416 22.99 4.07 28.64
C VAL A 416 23.24 2.60 28.36
N THR A 417 24.33 2.11 28.92
CA THR A 417 24.76 0.72 28.84
C THR A 417 24.34 -0.04 30.09
N GLY A 418 24.11 -1.34 29.94
CA GLY A 418 23.79 -2.20 31.07
C GLY A 418 23.23 -3.53 30.58
N PRO A 419 23.31 -4.59 31.40
CA PRO A 419 22.90 -5.91 30.96
C PRO A 419 21.37 -6.00 30.79
N LYS A 420 20.90 -7.07 30.14
CA LYS A 420 19.46 -7.29 29.90
C LYS A 420 18.71 -7.41 31.23
N GLY A 421 17.59 -6.70 31.35
CA GLY A 421 16.76 -6.72 32.55
C GLY A 421 17.24 -5.84 33.71
N SER A 422 18.17 -4.91 33.45
CA SER A 422 18.63 -3.92 34.43
C SER A 422 17.67 -2.73 34.63
N GLY A 423 16.57 -2.63 33.88
CA GLY A 423 15.57 -1.55 34.03
C GLY A 423 15.90 -0.24 33.29
N LYS A 424 16.66 -0.31 32.19
CA LYS A 424 17.18 0.88 31.48
C LYS A 424 16.08 1.70 30.82
N VAL A 425 15.09 1.01 30.24
CA VAL A 425 13.96 1.64 29.56
C VAL A 425 13.10 2.36 30.58
N GLU A 426 12.81 1.69 31.69
CA GLU A 426 12.00 2.20 32.79
C GLU A 426 12.68 3.40 33.46
N MET A 427 14.00 3.34 33.72
CA MET A 427 14.76 4.46 34.25
C MET A 427 14.64 5.71 33.37
N ILE A 428 14.74 5.56 32.05
CA ILE A 428 14.75 6.70 31.14
C ILE A 428 13.34 7.20 30.87
N MET A 429 12.41 6.31 30.54
CA MET A 429 11.07 6.68 30.14
C MET A 429 10.20 7.13 31.30
N ASP A 430 10.28 6.43 32.43
CA ASP A 430 9.37 6.66 33.57
C ASP A 430 9.92 7.69 34.55
N GLN A 431 11.25 7.85 34.64
CA GLN A 431 11.90 8.77 35.59
C GLN A 431 12.65 9.93 34.90
N ALA A 432 13.64 9.64 34.07
CA ALA A 432 14.49 10.71 33.49
C ALA A 432 13.72 11.64 32.55
N LEU A 433 12.75 11.11 31.80
CA LEU A 433 11.92 11.85 30.86
C LEU A 433 10.53 12.20 31.42
N GLU A 434 10.30 11.98 32.72
CA GLU A 434 9.03 12.31 33.35
C GLU A 434 8.70 13.80 33.16
N GLY A 435 7.51 14.10 32.63
CA GLY A 435 7.07 15.48 32.35
C GLY A 435 7.48 16.05 30.98
N ARG A 436 8.36 15.39 30.21
CA ARG A 436 8.64 15.78 28.82
C ARG A 436 7.55 15.28 27.88
N LYS A 437 7.00 16.17 27.05
CA LYS A 437 5.84 15.85 26.17
C LYS A 437 6.23 15.20 24.84
N ASN A 438 7.41 15.53 24.32
CA ASN A 438 7.84 15.16 22.97
C ASN A 438 8.94 14.10 23.06
N VAL A 439 8.55 12.82 23.09
CA VAL A 439 9.48 11.69 23.20
C VAL A 439 9.22 10.71 22.05
N LEU A 440 10.28 10.31 21.35
CA LEU A 440 10.22 9.33 20.27
C LEU A 440 10.98 8.06 20.67
N LYS A 441 10.27 6.95 20.88
CA LYS A 441 10.88 5.65 21.18
C LYS A 441 11.04 4.81 19.92
N ILE A 442 12.27 4.41 19.59
CA ILE A 442 12.58 3.50 18.48
C ILE A 442 13.09 2.19 19.04
N ASP A 443 12.35 1.08 18.86
CA ASP A 443 12.78 -0.25 19.30
C ASP A 443 13.46 -1.01 18.15
N CYS A 444 14.80 -1.05 18.18
CA CYS A 444 15.61 -1.70 17.15
C CYS A 444 15.36 -3.21 17.06
N ARG A 445 14.98 -3.86 18.16
CA ARG A 445 14.71 -5.30 18.17
C ARG A 445 13.61 -5.67 17.17
N ARG A 446 12.50 -4.92 17.17
CA ARG A 446 11.36 -5.15 16.27
C ARG A 446 11.67 -4.87 14.81
N ILE A 447 12.65 -4.02 14.54
CA ILE A 447 13.07 -3.63 13.20
C ILE A 447 13.99 -4.73 12.62
N VAL A 448 14.96 -5.17 13.41
CA VAL A 448 15.99 -6.14 13.01
C VAL A 448 15.45 -7.58 12.95
N GLU A 449 14.48 -7.95 13.78
CA GLU A 449 13.81 -9.25 13.72
C GLU A 449 12.79 -9.36 12.56
N ALA A 450 12.54 -8.27 11.83
CA ALA A 450 11.60 -8.26 10.71
C ALA A 450 12.13 -9.08 9.53
N ARG A 451 11.29 -9.97 8.98
CA ARG A 451 11.65 -10.72 7.78
C ARG A 451 11.44 -9.88 6.53
N GLY A 452 12.52 -9.71 5.76
CA GLY A 452 12.53 -9.02 4.46
C GLY A 452 12.54 -7.49 4.55
N GLU A 453 12.89 -6.85 3.43
CA GLU A 453 13.05 -5.39 3.34
C GLU A 453 11.75 -4.64 3.64
N ALA A 454 10.63 -5.06 3.02
CA ALA A 454 9.33 -4.45 3.26
C ALA A 454 8.85 -4.59 4.72
N GLY A 455 9.22 -5.70 5.37
CA GLY A 455 8.96 -5.92 6.80
C GLY A 455 9.74 -4.92 7.66
N THR A 456 11.02 -4.76 7.37
CA THR A 456 11.93 -3.82 8.05
C THR A 456 11.45 -2.38 7.92
N ILE A 457 11.11 -1.94 6.70
CA ILE A 457 10.59 -0.60 6.41
C ILE A 457 9.28 -0.36 7.16
N LYS A 458 8.35 -1.33 7.14
CA LYS A 458 7.08 -1.21 7.86
C LYS A 458 7.28 -1.08 9.37
N ARG A 459 8.23 -1.81 9.95
CA ARG A 459 8.54 -1.77 11.39
C ARG A 459 9.20 -0.45 11.78
N LEU A 460 10.17 0.04 10.99
CA LEU A 460 10.76 1.37 11.21
C LEU A 460 9.70 2.47 11.09
N ALA A 461 8.90 2.45 10.02
CA ALA A 461 7.83 3.42 9.81
C ALA A 461 6.81 3.39 10.95
N THR A 462 6.49 2.22 11.50
CA THR A 462 5.60 2.10 12.66
C THR A 462 6.24 2.64 13.94
N ALA A 463 7.54 2.41 14.14
CA ALA A 463 8.28 2.91 15.30
C ALA A 463 8.35 4.45 15.31
N VAL A 464 8.32 5.06 14.14
CA VAL A 464 8.43 6.51 13.98
C VAL A 464 7.08 7.21 13.74
N GLY A 465 6.02 6.44 13.50
CA GLY A 465 4.69 6.97 13.18
C GLY A 465 4.48 7.39 11.72
N TYR A 466 5.40 7.02 10.82
CA TYR A 466 5.32 7.29 9.39
C TYR A 466 4.18 6.49 8.74
N ARG A 467 3.07 7.16 8.40
CA ARG A 467 1.88 6.56 7.76
C ARG A 467 1.29 7.53 6.72
N PRO A 468 0.80 7.07 5.56
CA PRO A 468 0.70 5.68 5.11
C PRO A 468 2.00 5.11 4.50
N VAL A 469 2.21 3.80 4.70
CA VAL A 469 3.26 3.00 4.06
C VAL A 469 2.61 2.08 3.04
N PHE A 470 2.99 2.21 1.76
CA PHE A 470 2.47 1.40 0.68
C PHE A 470 3.47 0.31 0.32
N SER A 471 3.21 -0.93 0.76
CA SER A 471 4.08 -2.07 0.45
C SER A 471 4.12 -2.43 -1.04
N TRP A 472 3.10 -2.03 -1.81
CA TRP A 472 3.04 -2.24 -3.26
C TRP A 472 3.96 -1.32 -4.05
N ALA A 473 4.41 -0.19 -3.49
CA ALA A 473 5.31 0.73 -4.18
C ALA A 473 6.65 0.04 -4.51
N ASN A 474 7.15 -0.80 -3.61
CA ASN A 474 8.41 -1.55 -3.81
C ASN A 474 8.27 -2.62 -4.91
N SER A 475 7.11 -3.27 -5.02
CA SER A 475 6.85 -4.24 -6.09
C SER A 475 6.52 -3.57 -7.42
N MET A 476 5.87 -2.40 -7.42
CA MET A 476 5.55 -1.68 -8.64
C MET A 476 6.78 -1.03 -9.26
N SER A 477 7.67 -0.45 -8.45
CA SER A 477 8.93 0.12 -8.94
C SER A 477 9.82 -0.92 -9.61
N SER A 478 9.93 -2.13 -9.06
CA SER A 478 10.71 -3.22 -9.68
C SER A 478 10.03 -3.76 -10.95
N MET A 479 8.70 -3.83 -10.99
CA MET A 479 7.95 -4.18 -12.21
C MET A 479 8.07 -3.13 -13.31
N ILE A 480 8.08 -1.84 -12.96
CA ILE A 480 8.31 -0.75 -13.91
C ILE A 480 9.73 -0.81 -14.43
N ASP A 481 10.72 -1.04 -13.57
CA ASP A 481 12.10 -1.26 -14.01
C ASP A 481 12.24 -2.45 -14.95
N LEU A 482 11.54 -3.56 -14.67
CA LEU A 482 11.52 -4.74 -15.53
C LEU A 482 10.77 -4.45 -16.85
N ALA A 483 9.68 -3.69 -16.81
CA ALA A 483 8.94 -3.28 -18.00
C ALA A 483 9.77 -2.32 -18.87
N VAL A 484 10.49 -1.37 -18.28
CA VAL A 484 11.39 -0.47 -19.02
C VAL A 484 12.62 -1.22 -19.52
N GLN A 485 13.21 -2.12 -18.73
CA GLN A 485 14.33 -2.96 -19.15
C GLN A 485 13.93 -3.90 -20.29
N SER A 486 12.75 -4.52 -20.23
CA SER A 486 12.26 -5.41 -21.29
C SER A 486 11.89 -4.66 -22.59
N THR A 487 11.55 -3.37 -22.51
CA THR A 487 11.16 -2.58 -23.68
C THR A 487 12.28 -1.72 -24.27
N THR A 488 13.28 -1.35 -23.46
CA THR A 488 14.37 -0.45 -23.88
C THR A 488 15.76 -1.08 -23.75
N GLY A 489 15.89 -2.23 -23.09
CA GLY A 489 17.18 -2.85 -22.76
C GLY A 489 17.93 -2.17 -21.62
N VAL A 490 17.42 -1.07 -21.07
CA VAL A 490 18.06 -0.28 -20.00
C VAL A 490 17.22 -0.33 -18.73
N LYS A 491 17.88 -0.58 -17.58
CA LYS A 491 17.24 -0.52 -16.26
C LYS A 491 16.99 0.95 -15.90
N ALA A 492 15.74 1.29 -15.61
CA ALA A 492 15.36 2.69 -15.40
C ALA A 492 15.66 3.24 -14.00
N GLY A 493 15.99 2.37 -13.03
CA GLY A 493 16.44 2.79 -11.70
C GLY A 493 15.32 3.27 -10.78
N PHE A 494 14.06 2.90 -11.07
CA PHE A 494 12.90 3.23 -10.24
C PHE A 494 12.80 2.37 -8.97
N SER A 495 13.48 1.23 -8.89
CA SER A 495 13.59 0.44 -7.67
C SER A 495 14.44 1.19 -6.63
N GLU A 496 13.80 1.86 -5.66
CA GLU A 496 14.50 2.40 -4.49
C GLU A 496 15.13 1.26 -3.68
N THR A 497 16.37 1.45 -3.24
CA THR A 497 17.04 0.54 -2.30
C THR A 497 16.45 0.69 -0.90
N LEU A 498 16.55 -0.36 -0.08
CA LEU A 498 16.16 -0.30 1.34
C LEU A 498 16.79 0.91 2.04
N GLU A 499 18.08 1.16 1.84
CA GLU A 499 18.79 2.30 2.43
C GLU A 499 18.18 3.66 2.06
N SER A 500 17.83 3.86 0.79
CA SER A 500 17.19 5.11 0.33
C SER A 500 15.84 5.32 1.03
N GLN A 501 15.07 4.24 1.21
CA GLN A 501 13.77 4.32 1.88
C GLN A 501 13.89 4.57 3.38
N LEU A 502 14.85 3.94 4.06
CA LEU A 502 15.14 4.24 5.47
C LEU A 502 15.53 5.72 5.63
N ASN A 503 16.42 6.22 4.78
CA ASN A 503 16.84 7.63 4.79
C ASN A 503 15.66 8.57 4.55
N LYS A 504 14.75 8.27 3.62
CA LYS A 504 13.57 9.10 3.35
C LYS A 504 12.63 9.18 4.56
N ILE A 505 12.37 8.05 5.22
CA ILE A 505 11.57 8.01 6.44
C ILE A 505 12.24 8.85 7.54
N MET A 506 13.54 8.64 7.75
CA MET A 506 14.34 9.34 8.76
C MET A 506 14.40 10.86 8.50
N GLN A 507 14.62 11.30 7.26
CA GLN A 507 14.63 12.72 6.90
C GLN A 507 13.26 13.39 7.09
N THR A 508 12.18 12.71 6.69
CA THR A 508 10.80 13.19 6.94
C THR A 508 10.55 13.34 8.44
N THR A 509 11.11 12.43 9.23
CA THR A 509 11.02 12.45 10.70
C THR A 509 11.82 13.60 11.29
N THR A 510 13.03 13.89 10.79
CA THR A 510 13.81 15.05 11.21
C THR A 510 13.05 16.35 10.98
N GLY A 511 12.40 16.51 9.82
CA GLY A 511 11.54 17.66 9.55
C GLY A 511 10.38 17.77 10.55
N ALA A 512 9.67 16.67 10.78
CA ALA A 512 8.58 16.63 11.77
C ALA A 512 9.05 16.93 13.20
N LEU A 513 10.22 16.45 13.61
CA LEU A 513 10.83 16.72 14.92
C LEU A 513 11.20 18.19 15.08
N LYS A 514 11.82 18.79 14.05
CA LYS A 514 12.14 20.23 14.03
C LYS A 514 10.88 21.07 14.20
N ASP A 515 9.83 20.75 13.45
CA ASP A 515 8.55 21.44 13.55
C ASP A 515 7.89 21.27 14.92
N VAL A 516 7.98 20.10 15.55
CA VAL A 516 7.46 19.86 16.91
C VAL A 516 8.25 20.64 17.96
N ALA A 517 9.57 20.73 17.80
CA ALA A 517 10.43 21.52 18.68
C ALA A 517 10.07 23.01 18.58
N VAL A 518 9.94 23.54 17.35
CA VAL A 518 9.58 24.93 17.08
C VAL A 518 8.12 25.23 17.43
N ALA A 519 7.20 24.26 17.39
CA ALA A 519 5.81 24.47 17.78
C ALA A 519 5.63 24.90 19.24
N SER A 520 6.64 24.65 20.10
CA SER A 520 6.65 25.13 21.48
C SER A 520 7.00 26.62 21.63
N ARG A 521 7.48 27.26 20.56
CA ARG A 521 7.85 28.68 20.51
C ARG A 521 6.62 29.58 20.58
N ASN A 522 6.62 30.56 21.48
CA ASN A 522 5.53 31.52 21.60
C ASN A 522 5.89 32.86 20.95
N LYS A 523 4.92 33.55 20.33
CA LYS A 523 5.13 34.89 19.73
C LYS A 523 5.43 35.98 20.75
N LYS A 524 5.26 35.68 22.05
CA LYS A 524 5.48 36.61 23.17
C LYS A 524 6.90 36.53 23.73
N ASP A 525 7.69 35.54 23.34
CA ASP A 525 9.05 35.36 23.85
C ASP A 525 10.01 36.34 23.17
N SER A 526 10.96 36.90 23.93
CA SER A 526 11.99 37.84 23.44
C SER A 526 12.76 37.27 22.24
N ASP A 527 12.92 35.95 22.24
CA ASP A 527 13.75 35.18 21.31
C ASP A 527 12.99 34.76 20.04
N TYR A 528 11.78 35.29 19.84
CA TYR A 528 10.95 35.04 18.64
C TYR A 528 11.58 35.54 17.33
N LYS A 529 12.58 36.43 17.39
CA LYS A 529 13.26 36.95 16.18
C LYS A 529 14.46 36.09 15.73
N LEU A 530 14.93 35.16 16.56
CA LEU A 530 16.02 34.26 16.19
C LEU A 530 15.62 33.34 15.03
N SER A 531 16.60 32.87 14.25
CA SER A 531 16.38 31.76 13.33
C SER A 531 15.94 30.52 14.11
N GLU A 532 15.22 29.61 13.46
CA GLU A 532 14.76 28.37 14.12
C GLU A 532 15.94 27.58 14.70
N ASP A 533 17.06 27.52 13.97
CA ASP A 533 18.24 26.77 14.39
C ASP A 533 18.93 27.42 15.60
N ALA A 534 19.07 28.75 15.62
CA ALA A 534 19.64 29.47 16.77
C ALA A 534 18.72 29.41 18.01
N TRP A 535 17.40 29.36 17.78
CA TRP A 535 16.43 29.18 18.86
C TRP A 535 16.51 27.78 19.48
N LEU A 536 16.65 26.74 18.65
CA LEU A 536 16.88 25.38 19.13
C LEU A 536 18.20 25.28 19.88
N GLU A 537 19.23 25.99 19.43
CA GLU A 537 20.52 26.08 20.10
C GLU A 537 20.39 26.67 21.52
N ALA A 538 19.66 27.77 21.68
CA ALA A 538 19.45 28.44 22.95
C ALA A 538 18.52 27.71 23.94
N HIS A 539 17.64 26.82 23.45
CA HIS A 539 16.63 26.12 24.27
C HIS A 539 16.79 24.58 24.23
N PRO A 540 17.87 24.01 24.77
CA PRO A 540 18.06 22.56 24.85
C PRO A 540 16.94 21.82 25.61
N GLU A 541 16.31 22.46 26.60
CA GLU A 541 15.23 21.90 27.42
C GLU A 541 13.92 21.69 26.63
N ARG A 542 13.75 22.39 25.51
CA ARG A 542 12.55 22.32 24.65
C ARG A 542 12.69 21.29 23.54
N ARG A 543 13.89 20.78 23.29
CA ARG A 543 14.15 19.83 22.21
C ARG A 543 13.46 18.49 22.50
N PRO A 544 12.86 17.85 21.48
CA PRO A 544 12.37 16.49 21.61
C PRO A 544 13.51 15.53 21.98
N VAL A 545 13.15 14.41 22.61
CA VAL A 545 14.12 13.36 22.97
C VAL A 545 13.81 12.10 22.16
N ILE A 546 14.83 11.54 21.53
CA ILE A 546 14.77 10.28 20.80
C ILE A 546 15.45 9.20 21.64
N VAL A 547 14.72 8.14 21.97
CA VAL A 547 15.22 6.99 22.72
C VAL A 547 15.33 5.81 21.78
N VAL A 548 16.55 5.42 21.43
CA VAL A 548 16.86 4.24 20.61
C VAL A 548 17.07 3.05 21.54
N ASP A 549 16.06 2.18 21.61
CA ASP A 549 16.02 1.00 22.45
C ASP A 549 16.60 -0.24 21.72
N ASN A 550 17.22 -1.15 22.48
CA ASN A 550 17.81 -2.40 22.00
C ASN A 550 18.82 -2.22 20.86
N PHE A 551 19.65 -1.17 20.91
CA PHE A 551 20.71 -0.97 19.92
C PHE A 551 21.73 -2.12 19.97
N LEU A 552 22.07 -2.71 18.81
CA LEU A 552 22.90 -3.90 18.64
C LEU A 552 22.35 -5.21 19.28
N HIS A 553 21.03 -5.41 19.31
CA HIS A 553 20.41 -6.60 19.93
C HIS A 553 20.92 -7.97 19.42
N LYS A 554 21.36 -8.04 18.16
CA LYS A 554 21.90 -9.25 17.49
C LYS A 554 23.35 -9.06 17.00
N GLY A 555 24.10 -8.13 17.60
CA GLY A 555 25.42 -7.75 17.10
C GLY A 555 25.37 -7.20 15.66
N GLU A 556 26.33 -7.60 14.82
CA GLU A 556 26.61 -6.99 13.51
C GLU A 556 25.83 -7.59 12.31
N GLU A 557 24.94 -8.58 12.50
CA GLU A 557 24.24 -9.27 11.38
C GLU A 557 23.43 -8.36 10.46
N ASN A 558 22.94 -7.22 10.97
CA ASN A 558 22.22 -6.20 10.21
C ASN A 558 22.85 -4.82 10.41
N SER A 559 24.18 -4.75 10.22
CA SER A 559 24.97 -3.51 10.39
C SER A 559 24.39 -2.32 9.63
N ILE A 560 23.83 -2.51 8.43
CA ILE A 560 23.25 -1.44 7.61
C ILE A 560 22.17 -0.65 8.38
N ILE A 561 21.30 -1.33 9.13
CA ILE A 561 20.22 -0.65 9.86
C ILE A 561 20.79 0.16 11.01
N TYR A 562 21.73 -0.42 11.78
CA TYR A 562 22.37 0.27 12.90
C TYR A 562 23.21 1.45 12.44
N ASP A 563 23.98 1.29 11.36
CA ASP A 563 24.75 2.35 10.72
C ASP A 563 23.84 3.49 10.27
N LYS A 564 22.72 3.20 9.59
CA LYS A 564 21.77 4.23 9.15
C LYS A 564 21.06 4.94 10.30
N ILE A 565 20.71 4.23 11.37
CA ILE A 565 20.15 4.86 12.58
C ILE A 565 21.21 5.75 13.26
N ALA A 566 22.46 5.30 13.33
CA ALA A 566 23.56 6.08 13.91
C ALA A 566 23.89 7.32 13.07
N GLU A 567 24.00 7.18 11.74
CA GLU A 567 24.18 8.29 10.79
C GLU A 567 23.04 9.30 10.92
N TRP A 568 21.78 8.85 10.96
CA TRP A 568 20.65 9.75 11.14
C TRP A 568 20.65 10.43 12.51
N ALA A 569 20.91 9.69 13.60
CA ALA A 569 21.03 10.26 14.93
C ALA A 569 22.12 11.35 14.97
N ALA A 570 23.26 11.13 14.31
CA ALA A 570 24.32 12.12 14.19
C ALA A 570 23.81 13.39 13.50
N THR A 571 23.07 13.27 12.39
CA THR A 571 22.48 14.44 11.70
C THR A 571 21.49 15.20 12.58
N VAL A 572 20.71 14.51 13.42
CA VAL A 572 19.73 15.14 14.31
C VAL A 572 20.40 15.91 15.44
N VAL A 573 21.45 15.32 16.02
CA VAL A 573 22.22 15.93 17.13
C VAL A 573 23.05 17.11 16.63
N GLN A 574 23.76 16.96 15.51
CA GLN A 574 24.58 18.04 14.92
C GLN A 574 23.74 19.27 14.51
N ASN A 575 22.51 19.06 14.06
CA ASN A 575 21.58 20.14 13.71
C ASN A 575 20.81 20.70 14.91
N ASN A 576 21.12 20.27 16.15
CA ASN A 576 20.44 20.71 17.37
C ASN A 576 18.92 20.47 17.38
N VAL A 577 18.43 19.50 16.61
CA VAL A 577 16.98 19.24 16.46
C VAL A 577 16.41 18.48 17.65
N ALA A 578 17.12 17.46 18.15
CA ALA A 578 16.67 16.59 19.24
C ALA A 578 17.85 16.05 20.05
N HIS A 579 17.59 15.69 21.30
CA HIS A 579 18.51 14.88 22.10
C HIS A 579 18.37 13.40 21.74
N VAL A 580 19.47 12.66 21.65
CA VAL A 580 19.44 11.22 21.32
C VAL A 580 20.06 10.40 22.44
N ILE A 581 19.27 9.44 22.95
CA ILE A 581 19.66 8.48 23.97
C ILE A 581 19.70 7.08 23.37
N PHE A 582 20.85 6.43 23.38
CA PHE A 582 21.01 5.02 22.99
C PHE A 582 20.96 4.10 24.21
N LEU A 583 20.06 3.12 24.18
CA LEU A 583 20.02 2.02 25.14
C LEU A 583 20.63 0.78 24.49
N THR A 584 21.74 0.30 25.03
CA THR A 584 22.42 -0.89 24.51
C THR A 584 22.83 -1.84 25.61
N THR A 585 22.84 -3.13 25.30
CA THR A 585 23.37 -4.19 26.17
C THR A 585 24.77 -4.62 25.76
N ASP A 586 25.12 -4.35 24.50
CA ASP A 586 26.39 -4.72 23.93
C ASP A 586 27.45 -3.68 24.32
N SER A 587 28.71 -4.08 24.43
CA SER A 587 29.85 -3.17 24.60
C SER A 587 30.40 -2.68 23.26
N ALA A 588 30.07 -3.35 22.16
CA ALA A 588 30.52 -3.00 20.80
C ALA A 588 29.83 -1.77 20.17
N TYR A 589 29.02 -1.03 20.93
CA TYR A 589 28.28 0.15 20.45
C TYR A 589 29.18 1.31 20.03
N SER A 590 30.41 1.39 20.52
CA SER A 590 31.33 2.46 20.15
C SER A 590 31.61 2.47 18.64
N LYS A 591 31.82 1.30 18.02
CA LYS A 591 32.17 1.20 16.59
C LYS A 591 31.19 1.92 15.64
N PRO A 592 29.87 1.60 15.63
CA PRO A 592 28.93 2.28 14.73
C PRO A 592 28.67 3.74 15.12
N LEU A 593 28.75 4.09 16.41
CA LEU A 593 28.55 5.47 16.86
C LEU A 593 29.77 6.36 16.54
N ASP A 594 30.99 5.87 16.72
CA ASP A 594 32.24 6.55 16.35
C ASP A 594 32.33 6.73 14.84
N LYS A 595 31.83 5.75 14.06
CA LYS A 595 31.73 5.89 12.59
C LYS A 595 30.80 7.05 12.19
N ALA A 596 29.72 7.27 12.94
CA ALA A 596 28.76 8.35 12.67
C ALA A 596 29.21 9.70 13.26
N LEU A 597 29.91 9.72 14.39
CA LEU A 597 30.45 10.90 15.07
C LEU A 597 31.89 10.65 15.57
N PRO A 598 32.92 10.75 14.71
CA PRO A 598 34.29 10.38 15.07
C PRO A 598 34.99 11.38 16.01
N ASP A 599 34.62 12.66 15.96
CA ASP A 599 35.36 13.73 16.66
C ASP A 599 34.79 14.08 18.06
N ARG A 600 33.87 13.27 18.60
CA ARG A 600 33.16 13.60 19.85
C ARG A 600 33.06 12.42 20.80
N LEU A 601 33.36 12.66 22.08
CA LEU A 601 33.19 11.67 23.14
C LEU A 601 31.72 11.56 23.57
N PHE A 602 31.24 10.33 23.71
CA PHE A 602 29.86 10.07 24.15
C PHE A 602 29.72 10.16 25.67
N ARG A 603 28.60 10.70 26.13
CA ARG A 603 28.22 10.73 27.55
C ARG A 603 27.65 9.36 27.91
N THR A 604 28.35 8.59 28.75
CA THR A 604 27.95 7.20 29.05
C THR A 604 27.52 7.02 30.51
N VAL A 605 26.42 6.29 30.72
CA VAL A 605 25.96 5.84 32.05
C VAL A 605 25.85 4.33 32.01
N SER A 606 26.50 3.65 32.94
CA SER A 606 26.39 2.21 33.11
C SER A 606 25.40 1.87 34.22
N LEU A 607 24.47 0.97 33.91
CA LEU A 607 23.54 0.39 34.87
C LEU A 607 23.98 -1.01 35.22
N GLY A 608 24.25 -1.22 36.51
CA GLY A 608 24.57 -2.52 37.08
C GLY A 608 23.39 -3.16 37.81
N ASP A 609 23.67 -4.31 38.42
CA ASP A 609 22.76 -5.02 39.30
C ASP A 609 22.48 -4.18 40.56
N LEU A 610 21.28 -4.33 41.14
CA LEU A 610 20.91 -3.68 42.39
C LEU A 610 21.69 -4.27 43.58
N ALA A 611 21.97 -3.43 44.56
CA ALA A 611 22.49 -3.90 45.84
C ALA A 611 21.48 -4.87 46.51
N PRO A 612 21.94 -5.88 47.25
CA PRO A 612 21.09 -6.93 47.82
C PRO A 612 19.97 -6.36 48.72
N GLU A 613 20.27 -5.31 49.49
CA GLU A 613 19.29 -4.64 50.35
C GLU A 613 18.16 -3.96 49.55
N VAL A 614 18.50 -3.30 48.44
CA VAL A 614 17.52 -2.64 47.56
C VAL A 614 16.69 -3.68 46.82
N ALA A 615 17.33 -4.77 46.37
CA ALA A 615 16.65 -5.90 45.76
C ALA A 615 15.63 -6.54 46.72
N LYS A 616 16.00 -6.69 47.99
CA LYS A 616 15.11 -7.17 49.05
C LYS A 616 13.91 -6.26 49.24
N ASN A 617 14.12 -4.97 49.38
CA ASN A 617 13.04 -4.01 49.58
C ASN A 617 12.11 -3.93 48.35
N PHE A 618 12.66 -4.09 47.14
CA PHE A 618 11.88 -4.21 45.91
C PHE A 618 10.97 -5.44 45.92
N VAL A 619 11.46 -6.61 46.31
CA VAL A 619 10.61 -7.82 46.41
C VAL A 619 9.57 -7.66 47.51
N LEU A 620 9.94 -7.08 48.65
CA LEU A 620 9.05 -6.87 49.79
C LEU A 620 7.93 -5.87 49.50
N SER A 621 8.21 -4.78 48.78
CA SER A 621 7.17 -3.83 48.36
C SER A 621 6.14 -4.49 47.44
N ARG A 622 6.58 -5.29 46.47
CA ARG A 622 5.68 -6.07 45.60
C ARG A 622 4.80 -7.07 46.36
N LEU A 623 5.31 -7.63 47.45
CA LEU A 623 4.55 -8.52 48.32
C LEU A 623 3.58 -7.75 49.21
N LYS A 624 3.99 -6.61 49.78
CA LYS A 624 3.13 -5.73 50.58
C LYS A 624 1.90 -5.29 49.78
N ASP A 625 2.06 -4.94 48.51
CA ASP A 625 0.94 -4.58 47.62
C ASP A 625 -0.09 -5.70 47.51
N GLN A 626 0.35 -6.95 47.41
CA GLN A 626 -0.54 -8.11 47.37
C GLN A 626 -1.20 -8.38 48.71
N ILE A 627 -0.45 -8.29 49.82
CA ILE A 627 -1.00 -8.44 51.17
C ILE A 627 -2.11 -7.40 51.36
N ALA A 628 -1.87 -6.14 51.02
CA ALA A 628 -2.85 -5.07 51.09
C ALA A 628 -4.06 -5.27 50.15
N ALA A 629 -3.84 -5.82 48.94
CA ALA A 629 -4.92 -6.14 48.00
C ALA A 629 -5.76 -7.35 48.47
N ALA A 630 -5.12 -8.37 49.03
CA ALA A 630 -5.78 -9.55 49.60
C ALA A 630 -6.56 -9.19 50.86
N GLU A 631 -6.03 -8.31 51.71
CA GLU A 631 -6.75 -7.75 52.86
C GLU A 631 -7.98 -6.95 52.42
N LYS A 632 -7.88 -6.13 51.37
CA LYS A 632 -9.04 -5.40 50.80
C LYS A 632 -10.09 -6.34 50.23
N ALA A 633 -9.68 -7.34 49.45
CA ALA A 633 -10.59 -8.33 48.89
C ALA A 633 -11.28 -9.17 49.99
N ARG A 634 -10.57 -9.49 51.09
CA ARG A 634 -11.15 -10.16 52.26
C ARG A 634 -12.16 -9.28 53.01
N LYS A 635 -11.85 -7.99 53.19
CA LYS A 635 -12.77 -7.01 53.79
C LYS A 635 -14.05 -6.82 52.96
N GLU A 636 -13.94 -6.89 51.64
CA GLU A 636 -15.09 -6.83 50.73
C GLU A 636 -15.93 -8.13 50.72
N ALA A 637 -15.33 -9.27 51.10
CA ALA A 637 -15.99 -10.58 51.14
C ALA A 637 -16.74 -10.89 52.46
N GLY A 638 -16.65 -10.02 53.48
CA GLY A 638 -17.52 -10.03 54.66
C GLY A 638 -17.51 -11.31 55.51
N ASN A 639 -16.40 -12.06 55.53
CA ASN A 639 -16.30 -13.36 56.20
C ASN A 639 -15.32 -13.29 57.40
N ASP A 640 -15.86 -13.14 58.61
CA ASP A 640 -15.12 -12.88 59.87
C ASP A 640 -14.04 -13.94 60.23
N GLU A 641 -14.16 -15.18 59.74
CA GLU A 641 -13.16 -16.24 59.97
C GLU A 641 -11.91 -16.11 59.08
N LEU A 642 -12.06 -15.54 57.87
CA LEU A 642 -10.95 -15.30 56.95
C LEU A 642 -10.16 -14.02 57.27
N GLU A 643 -10.74 -13.10 58.05
CA GLU A 643 -10.07 -11.88 58.53
C GLU A 643 -8.99 -12.17 59.58
N LYS A 644 -9.09 -13.28 60.33
CA LYS A 644 -8.18 -13.59 61.46
C LYS A 644 -7.00 -14.48 61.12
N SER A 645 -6.94 -15.07 59.92
CA SER A 645 -5.79 -15.89 59.50
C SER A 645 -4.62 -15.00 59.05
N PRO A 646 -3.43 -15.08 59.68
CA PRO A 646 -2.29 -14.27 59.26
C PRO A 646 -1.87 -14.64 57.84
N ILE A 647 -1.73 -13.65 56.97
CA ILE A 647 -1.23 -13.85 55.61
C ILE A 647 0.22 -14.35 55.71
N PRO A 648 0.59 -15.47 55.06
CA PRO A 648 1.94 -16.00 55.14
C PRO A 648 2.97 -14.96 54.71
N ARG A 649 3.81 -14.52 55.66
CA ARG A 649 4.97 -13.68 55.36
C ARG A 649 6.11 -14.60 54.96
N PRO A 650 6.86 -14.29 53.90
CA PRO A 650 8.03 -15.09 53.56
C PRO A 650 9.08 -15.01 54.68
N ASN A 651 9.77 -16.12 54.92
CA ASN A 651 10.91 -16.16 55.81
C ASN A 651 11.99 -15.20 55.31
N MET A 652 12.34 -14.18 56.12
CA MET A 652 13.32 -13.16 55.75
C MET A 652 14.70 -13.75 55.43
N LEU A 653 15.16 -14.73 56.22
CA LEU A 653 16.46 -15.38 56.02
C LEU A 653 16.52 -16.19 54.71
N GLU A 654 15.41 -16.84 54.35
CA GLU A 654 15.34 -17.59 53.10
C GLU A 654 15.29 -16.64 51.92
N LEU A 655 14.61 -15.50 52.05
CA LEU A 655 14.58 -14.46 51.03
C LEU A 655 15.97 -13.87 50.79
N ASP A 656 16.75 -13.62 51.84
CA ASP A 656 18.12 -13.10 51.72
C ASP A 656 19.03 -14.07 50.93
N GLN A 657 18.99 -15.36 51.26
CA GLN A 657 19.72 -16.39 50.51
C GLN A 657 19.28 -16.49 49.04
N CYS A 658 17.97 -16.32 48.78
CA CYS A 658 17.44 -16.31 47.42
C CYS A 658 17.94 -15.09 46.63
N ILE A 659 18.06 -13.92 47.27
CA ILE A 659 18.54 -12.70 46.60
C ILE A 659 20.03 -12.78 46.31
N ASP A 660 20.83 -13.32 47.24
CA ASP A 660 22.28 -13.52 47.03
C ASP A 660 22.57 -14.45 45.83
N THR A 661 21.74 -15.46 45.64
CA THR A 661 21.89 -16.45 44.55
C THR A 661 21.31 -15.96 43.22
N LEU A 662 20.19 -15.25 43.25
CA LEU A 662 19.50 -14.75 42.06
C LEU A 662 20.14 -13.47 41.52
N GLY A 663 20.66 -12.63 42.40
CA GLY A 663 21.31 -11.35 42.07
C GLY A 663 20.32 -10.17 41.99
N GLY A 664 20.85 -8.99 41.65
CA GLY A 664 20.12 -7.73 41.69
C GLY A 664 19.42 -7.32 40.40
N ARG A 665 19.17 -8.23 39.45
CA ARG A 665 18.52 -7.88 38.18
C ARG A 665 17.01 -7.73 38.35
N LEU A 666 16.47 -6.62 37.86
CA LEU A 666 15.05 -6.29 38.04
C LEU A 666 14.11 -7.33 37.43
N THR A 667 14.43 -7.87 36.25
CA THR A 667 13.61 -8.92 35.61
C THR A 667 13.55 -10.19 36.46
N ASP A 668 14.68 -10.57 37.02
CA ASP A 668 14.83 -11.82 37.76
C ASP A 668 14.15 -11.65 39.14
N LEU A 669 14.29 -10.48 39.77
CA LEU A 669 13.59 -10.11 41.01
C LEU A 669 12.07 -9.99 40.82
N GLU A 670 11.61 -9.47 39.68
CA GLU A 670 10.18 -9.47 39.34
C GLU A 670 9.65 -10.89 39.17
N PHE A 671 10.43 -11.78 38.57
CA PHE A 671 10.04 -13.18 38.41
C PHE A 671 9.93 -13.90 39.76
N LEU A 672 10.91 -13.68 40.65
CA LEU A 672 10.85 -14.14 42.04
C LEU A 672 9.62 -13.58 42.77
N ALA A 673 9.40 -12.26 42.70
CA ALA A 673 8.25 -11.63 43.34
C ALA A 673 6.93 -12.22 42.82
N ARG A 674 6.80 -12.51 41.52
CA ARG A 674 5.61 -13.16 40.95
C ARG A 674 5.39 -14.57 41.50
N ARG A 675 6.45 -15.38 41.64
CA ARG A 675 6.38 -16.74 42.22
C ARG A 675 6.07 -16.74 43.72
N LEU A 676 6.64 -15.78 44.47
CA LEU A 676 6.28 -15.60 45.88
C LEU A 676 4.80 -15.18 46.03
N ARG A 677 4.29 -14.36 45.10
CA ARG A 677 2.88 -13.97 45.07
C ARG A 677 1.92 -15.13 44.81
N THR A 678 2.35 -16.21 44.15
CA THR A 678 1.52 -17.42 43.98
C THR A 678 1.52 -18.33 45.21
N GLY A 679 2.22 -17.94 46.29
CA GLY A 679 2.27 -18.67 47.55
C GLY A 679 3.40 -19.68 47.65
N GLN A 680 4.36 -19.70 46.71
CA GLN A 680 5.55 -20.53 46.82
C GLN A 680 6.48 -20.02 47.93
N SER A 681 7.21 -20.93 48.59
CA SER A 681 8.27 -20.55 49.53
C SER A 681 9.46 -19.96 48.76
N PRO A 682 10.26 -19.05 49.35
CA PRO A 682 11.43 -18.48 48.68
C PRO A 682 12.40 -19.54 48.15
N LYS A 683 12.72 -20.55 48.96
CA LYS A 683 13.63 -21.64 48.56
C LYS A 683 13.10 -22.45 47.38
N GLN A 684 11.83 -22.85 47.43
CA GLN A 684 11.22 -23.60 46.33
C GLN A 684 11.18 -22.76 45.05
N ALA A 685 10.80 -21.48 45.15
CA ALA A 685 10.79 -20.57 44.02
C ALA A 685 12.21 -20.43 43.42
N MET A 686 13.23 -20.27 44.26
CA MET A 686 14.62 -20.20 43.82
C MET A 686 15.08 -21.47 43.09
N GLU A 687 14.87 -22.66 43.64
CA GLU A 687 15.24 -23.94 43.00
C GLU A 687 14.56 -24.11 41.64
N GLU A 688 13.28 -23.76 41.54
CA GLU A 688 12.54 -23.79 40.27
C GLU A 688 13.09 -22.74 39.27
N ILE A 689 13.46 -21.53 39.71
CA ILE A 689 14.08 -20.51 38.84
C ILE A 689 15.45 -20.97 38.35
N VAL A 690 16.27 -21.56 39.23
CA VAL A 690 17.60 -22.07 38.87
C VAL A 690 17.49 -23.23 37.89
N SER A 691 16.56 -24.16 38.11
CA SER A 691 16.34 -25.28 37.18
C SER A 691 15.80 -24.82 35.83
N GLU A 692 14.86 -23.88 35.79
CA GLU A 692 14.38 -23.25 34.55
C GLU A 692 15.54 -22.57 33.80
N THR A 693 16.37 -21.79 34.50
CA THR A 693 17.56 -21.15 33.92
C THR A 693 18.56 -22.17 33.37
N ALA A 694 18.76 -23.29 34.07
CA ALA A 694 19.62 -24.38 33.59
C ALA A 694 19.09 -24.99 32.29
N THR A 695 17.77 -25.19 32.17
CA THR A 695 17.17 -25.69 30.92
C THR A 695 17.32 -24.71 29.75
N ASP A 696 17.20 -23.41 30.03
CA ASP A 696 17.42 -22.37 29.02
C ASP A 696 18.87 -22.32 28.56
N ILE A 697 19.84 -22.46 29.47
CA ILE A 697 21.26 -22.53 29.12
C ILE A 697 21.52 -23.72 28.18
N VAL A 698 20.97 -24.89 28.49
CA VAL A 698 21.13 -26.09 27.65
C VAL A 698 20.53 -25.85 26.26
N ARG A 699 19.30 -25.32 26.19
CA ARG A 699 18.62 -25.07 24.90
C ARG A 699 19.34 -24.02 24.05
N ILE A 700 19.81 -22.93 24.66
CA ILE A 700 20.37 -21.79 23.94
C ILE A 700 21.84 -22.03 23.57
N TYR A 701 22.65 -22.61 24.45
CA TYR A 701 24.11 -22.68 24.28
C TYR A 701 24.64 -24.07 23.91
N LEU A 702 23.97 -25.15 24.33
CA LEU A 702 24.49 -26.52 24.18
C LEU A 702 23.77 -27.34 23.10
N LEU A 703 22.44 -27.28 23.03
CA LEU A 703 21.59 -28.11 22.16
C LEU A 703 20.78 -27.30 21.15
N GLY A 704 21.33 -26.18 20.66
CA GLY A 704 20.66 -25.31 19.69
C GLY A 704 20.27 -26.02 18.38
N LYS A 705 19.29 -25.47 17.66
CA LYS A 705 18.94 -25.98 16.32
C LYS A 705 20.11 -25.73 15.36
N PRO A 706 20.39 -26.62 14.37
CA PRO A 706 21.51 -26.46 13.45
C PRO A 706 21.54 -25.12 12.71
N SER A 707 20.36 -24.55 12.39
CA SER A 707 20.22 -23.23 11.77
C SER A 707 20.67 -22.07 12.66
N GLU A 708 20.49 -22.18 13.98
CA GLU A 708 20.88 -21.15 14.97
C GLU A 708 22.35 -21.29 15.39
N ILE A 709 22.95 -22.48 15.23
CA ILE A 709 24.36 -22.74 15.52
C ILE A 709 25.25 -22.18 14.40
N ALA A 710 24.78 -22.17 13.15
CA ALA A 710 25.51 -21.60 12.02
C ALA A 710 25.69 -20.06 12.10
N GLU A 711 24.76 -19.37 12.77
CA GLU A 711 24.81 -17.92 13.02
C GLU A 711 25.72 -17.56 14.21
N LYS A 712 25.95 -18.49 15.15
CA LYS A 712 26.73 -18.24 16.37
C LYS A 712 28.23 -18.33 16.12
N LYS A 713 28.99 -17.34 16.62
CA LYS A 713 30.45 -17.27 16.52
C LYS A 713 31.19 -18.15 17.56
N PHE A 714 30.49 -19.01 18.28
CA PHE A 714 31.05 -19.90 19.31
C PHE A 714 30.56 -21.34 19.14
N SER A 715 31.35 -22.32 19.61
CA SER A 715 30.95 -23.73 19.60
C SER A 715 30.29 -24.17 20.92
N PRO A 716 29.38 -25.17 20.90
CA PRO A 716 28.81 -25.75 22.12
C PRO A 716 29.87 -26.29 23.09
N GLN A 717 30.98 -26.81 22.56
CA GLN A 717 32.12 -27.33 23.31
C GLN A 717 32.86 -26.22 24.07
N GLN A 718 33.05 -25.05 23.44
CA GLN A 718 33.63 -23.87 24.07
C GLN A 718 32.75 -23.36 25.21
N ALA A 719 31.43 -23.29 24.97
CA ALA A 719 30.46 -22.92 26.00
C ALA A 719 30.47 -23.91 27.18
N TRP A 720 30.48 -25.21 26.90
CA TRP A 720 30.54 -26.25 27.95
C TRP A 720 31.81 -26.19 28.79
N HIS A 721 32.97 -25.96 28.16
CA HIS A 721 34.22 -25.80 28.90
C HIS A 721 34.13 -24.65 29.90
N LEU A 722 33.60 -23.50 29.49
CA LEU A 722 33.39 -22.37 30.39
C LEU A 722 32.38 -22.67 31.50
N ILE A 723 31.25 -23.32 31.19
CA ILE A 723 30.25 -23.72 32.19
C ILE A 723 30.89 -24.63 33.24
N LYS A 724 31.63 -25.64 32.80
CA LYS A 724 32.30 -26.61 33.66
C LYS A 724 33.37 -25.96 34.53
N SER A 725 34.24 -25.14 33.93
CA SER A 725 35.30 -24.44 34.64
C SER A 725 34.75 -23.40 35.62
N LEU A 726 33.70 -22.64 35.24
CA LEU A 726 33.09 -21.62 36.09
C LEU A 726 32.34 -22.22 37.28
N ALA A 727 31.65 -23.35 37.09
CA ALA A 727 30.97 -24.03 38.20
C ALA A 727 31.95 -24.57 39.26
N GLN A 728 33.16 -24.96 38.85
CA GLN A 728 34.22 -25.38 39.79
C GLN A 728 34.93 -24.18 40.42
N ASN A 729 35.26 -23.18 39.60
CA ASN A 729 35.99 -21.99 40.01
C ASN A 729 35.25 -20.74 39.51
N PRO A 730 34.68 -19.91 40.40
CA PRO A 730 33.83 -18.79 40.00
C PRO A 730 34.58 -17.68 39.23
N ASN A 731 35.90 -17.60 39.37
CA ASN A 731 36.76 -16.67 38.66
C ASN A 731 37.80 -17.43 37.84
N LEU A 732 37.76 -17.30 36.52
CA LEU A 732 38.74 -17.89 35.61
C LEU A 732 39.68 -16.82 35.07
N ARG A 733 40.92 -17.19 34.75
CA ARG A 733 41.90 -16.29 34.13
C ARG A 733 41.69 -16.26 32.63
N TYR A 734 41.60 -15.05 32.06
CA TYR A 734 41.28 -14.87 30.64
C TYR A 734 42.26 -15.62 29.71
N ASN A 735 43.57 -15.43 29.90
CA ASN A 735 44.60 -16.07 29.09
C ASN A 735 44.63 -17.60 29.24
N GLU A 736 44.27 -18.13 30.41
CA GLU A 736 44.25 -19.58 30.66
C GLU A 736 43.13 -20.25 29.85
N VAL A 737 41.97 -19.60 29.76
CA VAL A 737 40.85 -20.07 28.94
C VAL A 737 41.23 -20.05 27.45
N LEU A 738 41.88 -19.00 26.97
CA LEU A 738 42.31 -18.93 25.56
C LEU A 738 43.28 -20.05 25.17
N LEU A 739 44.14 -20.48 26.09
CA LEU A 739 45.11 -21.56 25.87
C LEU A 739 44.50 -22.95 26.03
N SER A 740 43.27 -23.07 26.53
CA SER A 740 42.62 -24.37 26.69
C SER A 740 42.33 -25.03 25.34
N ALA A 741 42.26 -26.36 25.32
CA ALA A 741 42.04 -27.14 24.09
C ALA A 741 40.85 -26.64 23.24
N PRO A 742 39.62 -26.45 23.77
CA PRO A 742 38.48 -26.04 22.95
C PRO A 742 38.59 -24.63 22.34
N PHE A 743 39.45 -23.76 22.87
CA PHE A 743 39.68 -22.41 22.34
C PHE A 743 40.92 -22.33 21.44
N SER A 744 41.94 -23.15 21.70
CA SER A 744 43.18 -23.21 20.91
C SER A 744 43.08 -24.13 19.68
N SER A 745 42.29 -25.20 19.74
CA SER A 745 42.21 -26.24 18.71
C SER A 745 40.99 -26.11 17.78
N ALA A 746 39.95 -25.40 18.21
CA ALA A 746 38.70 -25.25 17.48
C ALA A 746 38.46 -23.80 17.04
N ALA A 747 38.92 -23.45 15.85
CA ALA A 747 38.26 -22.42 15.05
C ALA A 747 37.21 -23.13 14.18
N PRO A 748 35.89 -23.00 14.46
CA PRO A 748 34.89 -23.27 13.43
C PRO A 748 35.25 -22.50 12.16
N ALA A 749 34.86 -22.99 10.98
CA ALA A 749 35.12 -22.30 9.70
C ALA A 749 34.59 -20.84 9.68
N ALA A 750 33.71 -20.48 10.62
CA ALA A 750 33.12 -19.15 10.82
C ALA A 750 33.71 -18.32 11.99
N ALA A 751 34.43 -18.91 12.95
CA ALA A 751 35.01 -18.17 14.08
C ALA A 751 36.51 -18.00 13.88
N SER A 752 36.90 -16.83 13.40
CA SER A 752 38.29 -16.55 13.04
C SER A 752 39.22 -16.28 14.24
N ASN A 753 38.74 -16.17 15.49
CA ASN A 753 39.58 -15.94 16.68
C ASN A 753 38.94 -16.47 17.97
N ALA A 754 39.74 -17.01 18.90
CA ALA A 754 39.29 -17.45 20.23
C ALA A 754 38.67 -16.29 21.06
N ASP A 755 39.21 -15.08 20.91
CA ASP A 755 38.68 -13.87 21.53
C ASP A 755 37.25 -13.56 21.06
N ALA A 756 36.99 -13.73 19.75
CA ALA A 756 35.67 -13.46 19.17
C ALA A 756 34.59 -14.44 19.69
N ALA A 757 34.98 -15.67 20.05
CA ALA A 757 34.09 -16.64 20.67
C ALA A 757 33.73 -16.21 22.11
N ILE A 758 34.71 -15.75 22.89
CA ILE A 758 34.47 -15.22 24.24
C ILE A 758 33.59 -13.96 24.17
N ASP A 759 33.90 -13.02 23.27
CA ASP A 759 33.09 -11.81 23.07
C ASP A 759 31.64 -12.15 22.68
N SER A 760 31.45 -13.18 21.85
CA SER A 760 30.11 -13.66 21.50
C SER A 760 29.37 -14.30 22.68
N LEU A 761 30.07 -14.93 23.61
CA LEU A 761 29.48 -15.48 24.83
C LEU A 761 29.18 -14.41 25.88
N VAL A 762 29.96 -13.32 25.86
CA VAL A 762 29.71 -12.11 26.66
C VAL A 762 28.49 -11.36 26.14
N SER A 763 28.39 -11.15 24.83
CA SER A 763 27.21 -10.50 24.23
C SER A 763 25.93 -11.31 24.40
N ALA A 764 26.06 -12.65 24.48
CA ALA A 764 24.95 -13.54 24.83
C ALA A 764 24.60 -13.54 26.32
N ASP A 765 25.40 -12.90 27.19
CA ASP A 765 25.19 -12.80 28.65
C ASP A 765 25.38 -14.14 29.40
N LEU A 766 26.04 -15.14 28.79
CA LEU A 766 26.41 -16.37 29.50
C LEU A 766 27.51 -16.09 30.53
N VAL A 767 28.47 -15.26 30.14
CA VAL A 767 29.73 -15.00 30.83
C VAL A 767 30.01 -13.50 30.83
N ALA A 768 30.74 -12.99 31.82
CA ALA A 768 31.21 -11.61 31.89
C ALA A 768 32.74 -11.56 31.99
N VAL A 769 33.34 -10.57 31.34
CA VAL A 769 34.79 -10.33 31.38
C VAL A 769 35.05 -9.07 32.19
N LYS A 770 35.84 -9.19 33.26
CA LYS A 770 36.33 -8.03 34.02
C LYS A 770 37.64 -7.56 33.43
N THR A 771 37.70 -6.28 33.11
CA THR A 771 38.88 -5.61 32.60
C THR A 771 39.60 -4.86 33.73
N HIS A 772 40.92 -4.87 33.70
CA HIS A 772 41.77 -4.09 34.60
C HIS A 772 42.69 -3.25 33.73
N GLN A 773 42.63 -1.91 33.87
CA GLN A 773 43.41 -0.96 33.06
C GLN A 773 43.29 -1.21 31.54
N GLY A 774 42.07 -1.50 31.07
CA GLY A 774 41.78 -1.74 29.65
C GLY A 774 42.15 -3.14 29.14
N ARG A 775 42.73 -4.01 29.97
CA ARG A 775 43.05 -5.41 29.60
C ARG A 775 42.07 -6.41 30.21
N PRO A 776 41.58 -7.42 29.46
CA PRO A 776 40.83 -8.55 30.00
C PRO A 776 41.65 -9.34 31.04
N MET A 777 41.12 -9.51 32.25
CA MET A 777 41.84 -10.19 33.35
C MET A 777 41.13 -11.49 33.77
N THR A 778 39.88 -11.37 34.21
CA THR A 778 39.12 -12.49 34.76
C THR A 778 37.78 -12.66 34.06
N ILE A 779 37.40 -13.91 33.88
CA ILE A 779 36.13 -14.36 33.32
C ILE A 779 35.26 -14.87 34.49
N THR A 780 34.03 -14.39 34.60
CA THR A 780 33.04 -14.80 35.60
C THR A 780 31.74 -15.20 34.93
N ALA A 781 30.83 -15.88 35.62
CA ALA A 781 29.47 -16.05 35.10
C ALA A 781 28.81 -14.68 34.81
N GLY A 782 27.95 -14.62 33.79
CA GLY A 782 27.27 -13.37 33.39
C GLY A 782 26.30 -12.84 34.46
N LYS A 783 25.78 -13.75 35.30
CA LYS A 783 24.94 -13.45 36.47
C LYS A 783 25.25 -14.41 37.62
N PRO A 784 25.00 -14.00 38.88
CA PRO A 784 24.97 -14.92 40.02
C PRO A 784 24.03 -16.12 39.79
N LEU A 785 22.87 -15.88 39.17
CA LEU A 785 21.91 -16.94 38.83
C LEU A 785 22.50 -17.98 37.86
N HIS A 786 23.33 -17.56 36.90
CA HIS A 786 24.00 -18.48 35.98
C HIS A 786 25.03 -19.35 36.71
N GLN A 787 25.73 -18.79 37.70
CA GLN A 787 26.66 -19.55 38.53
C GLN A 787 25.95 -20.69 39.26
N ALA A 788 24.76 -20.42 39.83
CA ALA A 788 23.92 -21.45 40.45
C ALA A 788 23.41 -22.47 39.43
N ALA A 789 23.02 -22.03 38.23
CA ALA A 789 22.57 -22.93 37.17
C ALA A 789 23.71 -23.84 36.66
N PHE A 790 24.94 -23.33 36.55
CA PHE A 790 26.09 -24.13 36.12
C PHE A 790 26.41 -25.26 37.10
N SER A 791 26.22 -25.03 38.40
CA SER A 791 26.38 -26.09 39.39
C SER A 791 25.31 -27.18 39.19
N VAL A 792 24.05 -26.83 38.94
CA VAL A 792 22.98 -27.80 38.61
C VAL A 792 23.32 -28.61 37.35
N LEU A 793 23.81 -27.95 36.29
CA LEU A 793 24.21 -28.61 35.04
C LEU A 793 25.39 -29.57 35.22
N LEU A 794 26.31 -29.29 36.14
CA LEU A 794 27.42 -30.21 36.44
C LEU A 794 26.99 -31.48 37.18
N HIS A 795 25.86 -31.44 37.90
CA HIS A 795 25.32 -32.61 38.61
C HIS A 795 24.54 -33.54 37.67
N ASP A 796 24.09 -33.05 36.51
CA ASP A 796 23.47 -33.88 35.48
C ASP A 796 24.54 -34.78 34.82
N ARG A 797 24.49 -36.07 35.17
CA ARG A 797 25.45 -37.07 34.72
C ARG A 797 25.39 -37.30 33.21
N VAL A 798 24.19 -37.34 32.64
CA VAL A 798 23.97 -37.65 31.23
C VAL A 798 24.46 -36.50 30.37
N LEU A 799 24.03 -35.28 30.69
CA LEU A 799 24.46 -34.08 29.98
C LEU A 799 25.98 -33.92 30.05
N ARG A 800 26.55 -34.08 31.26
CA ARG A 800 27.99 -34.01 31.45
C ARG A 800 28.74 -35.03 30.63
N ALA A 801 28.30 -36.30 30.64
CA ALA A 801 28.96 -37.36 29.90
C ALA A 801 28.92 -37.11 28.39
N LYS A 802 27.79 -36.63 27.87
CA LYS A 802 27.62 -36.28 26.45
C LYS A 802 28.55 -35.13 26.05
N MET A 803 28.53 -34.04 26.79
CA MET A 803 29.32 -32.85 26.44
C MET A 803 30.83 -33.09 26.64
N ASP A 804 31.23 -33.81 27.69
CA ASP A 804 32.64 -34.20 27.89
C ASP A 804 33.10 -35.14 26.76
N TYR A 805 32.26 -36.05 26.30
CA TYR A 805 32.55 -36.89 25.13
C TYR A 805 32.76 -36.05 23.87
N ASP A 806 31.89 -35.08 23.59
CA ASP A 806 32.01 -34.21 22.41
C ASP A 806 33.29 -33.35 22.45
N VAL A 807 33.67 -32.81 23.61
CA VAL A 807 34.94 -32.07 23.80
C VAL A 807 36.16 -32.96 23.56
N LEU A 808 36.17 -34.18 24.11
CA LEU A 808 37.27 -35.13 23.91
C LEU A 808 37.37 -35.58 22.46
N ASN A 809 36.24 -35.81 21.79
CA ASN A 809 36.19 -36.19 20.38
C ASN A 809 36.76 -35.09 19.47
N ASP A 810 36.43 -33.83 19.73
CA ASP A 810 36.97 -32.71 18.95
C ASP A 810 38.45 -32.45 19.24
N SER A 811 38.88 -32.63 20.49
CA SER A 811 40.30 -32.58 20.86
C SER A 811 41.10 -33.69 20.18
N SER A 812 40.56 -34.91 20.13
CA SER A 812 41.15 -36.06 19.44
C SER A 812 41.29 -35.81 17.93
N LYS A 813 40.25 -35.29 17.27
CA LYS A 813 40.31 -34.90 15.85
C LYS A 813 41.36 -33.81 15.58
N ALA A 814 41.52 -32.86 16.48
CA ALA A 814 42.50 -31.79 16.32
C ALA A 814 43.94 -32.31 16.47
N GLU A 815 44.21 -33.17 17.44
CA GLU A 815 45.53 -33.83 17.57
C GLU A 815 45.78 -34.81 16.42
N ALA A 816 44.78 -35.52 15.91
CA ALA A 816 44.93 -36.37 14.72
C ALA A 816 45.40 -35.56 13.50
N LYS A 817 44.85 -34.35 13.28
CA LYS A 817 45.37 -33.43 12.24
C LYS A 817 46.79 -32.94 12.51
N SER A 818 47.21 -32.84 13.77
CA SER A 818 48.58 -32.52 14.14
C SER A 818 49.51 -33.68 13.79
N ILE A 819 49.08 -34.93 14.03
CA ILE A 819 49.78 -36.14 13.61
C ILE A 819 49.91 -36.19 12.09
N ASP A 820 48.84 -35.99 11.33
CA ASP A 820 48.89 -35.96 9.86
C ASP A 820 49.95 -34.97 9.35
N LYS A 821 50.06 -33.79 9.96
CA LYS A 821 51.09 -32.80 9.59
C LYS A 821 52.50 -33.26 9.91
N VAL A 822 52.69 -33.88 11.08
CA VAL A 822 53.98 -34.42 11.50
C VAL A 822 54.39 -35.58 10.59
N GLU A 823 53.47 -36.48 10.24
CA GLU A 823 53.71 -37.59 9.33
C GLU A 823 54.04 -37.11 7.91
N ASN A 824 53.33 -36.11 7.40
CA ASN A 824 53.63 -35.48 6.11
C ASN A 824 55.02 -34.83 6.11
N GLU A 825 55.39 -34.12 7.19
CA GLU A 825 56.73 -33.52 7.31
C GLU A 825 57.82 -34.60 7.42
N LEU A 826 57.59 -35.67 8.18
CA LEU A 826 58.49 -36.82 8.26
C LEU A 826 58.63 -37.52 6.91
N ALA A 827 57.56 -37.66 6.12
CA ALA A 827 57.60 -38.23 4.79
C ALA A 827 58.43 -37.36 3.83
N LEU A 828 58.29 -36.04 3.90
CA LEU A 828 59.11 -35.09 3.14
C LEU A 828 60.60 -35.20 3.53
N LEU A 829 60.91 -35.24 4.82
CA LEU A 829 62.29 -35.40 5.30
C LEU A 829 62.86 -36.79 4.93
N GLY A 830 62.01 -37.81 4.90
CA GLY A 830 62.35 -39.15 4.43
C GLY A 830 62.66 -39.22 2.92
N SER A 831 62.07 -38.32 2.12
CA SER A 831 62.31 -38.26 0.68
C SER A 831 63.68 -37.67 0.29
N LEU A 832 64.41 -37.07 1.23
CA LEU A 832 65.70 -36.44 0.97
C LEU A 832 66.79 -37.52 0.72
N PRO A 833 67.62 -37.37 -0.34
CA PRO A 833 68.60 -38.39 -0.75
C PRO A 833 69.73 -38.61 0.26
N ARG A 834 69.95 -37.68 1.20
CA ARG A 834 70.92 -37.83 2.30
C ARG A 834 70.43 -37.08 3.54
N GLN A 835 70.18 -37.80 4.62
CA GLN A 835 69.85 -37.21 5.91
C GLN A 835 71.14 -36.69 6.56
N THR A 836 71.28 -35.36 6.66
CA THR A 836 72.43 -34.72 7.30
C THR A 836 72.23 -34.65 8.82
N GLY A 837 73.31 -34.50 9.59
CA GLY A 837 73.23 -34.34 11.05
C GLY A 837 72.37 -33.13 11.49
N GLU A 838 72.20 -32.14 10.62
CA GLU A 838 71.33 -30.98 10.83
C GLU A 838 69.83 -31.35 10.82
N THR A 839 69.43 -32.33 10.00
CA THR A 839 68.03 -32.81 9.94
C THR A 839 67.69 -33.77 11.08
N ALA A 840 68.69 -34.44 11.68
CA ALA A 840 68.48 -35.42 12.76
C ALA A 840 67.80 -34.81 13.99
N GLY A 841 68.13 -33.55 14.33
CA GLY A 841 67.47 -32.83 15.42
C GLY A 841 65.97 -32.61 15.18
N ARG A 842 65.59 -32.27 13.94
CA ARG A 842 64.19 -32.06 13.56
C ARG A 842 63.40 -33.38 13.52
N ILE A 843 64.00 -34.45 13.00
CA ILE A 843 63.38 -35.79 12.98
C ILE A 843 63.09 -36.27 14.40
N ASN A 844 64.05 -36.15 15.32
CA ASN A 844 63.85 -36.52 16.73
C ASN A 844 62.73 -35.69 17.41
N PHE A 845 62.64 -34.40 17.11
CA PHE A 845 61.54 -33.56 17.60
C PHE A 845 60.18 -34.02 17.07
N LEU A 846 60.08 -34.32 15.77
CA LEU A 846 58.85 -34.79 15.13
C LEU A 846 58.41 -36.16 15.66
N LEU A 847 59.34 -37.10 15.83
CA LEU A 847 59.04 -38.42 16.42
C LEU A 847 58.54 -38.31 17.86
N ARG A 848 59.18 -37.48 18.70
CA ARG A 848 58.70 -37.22 20.08
C ARG A 848 57.31 -36.58 20.07
N LYS A 849 57.09 -35.60 19.19
CA LYS A 849 55.78 -34.94 19.07
C LYS A 849 54.69 -35.92 18.61
N LEU A 850 55.01 -36.84 17.71
CA LEU A 850 54.10 -37.90 17.27
C LEU A 850 53.76 -38.84 18.43
N GLU A 851 54.77 -39.31 19.17
CA GLU A 851 54.58 -40.14 20.37
C GLU A 851 53.69 -39.43 21.41
N ASP A 852 54.01 -38.18 21.76
CA ASP A 852 53.22 -37.37 22.70
C ASP A 852 51.77 -37.23 22.25
N SER A 853 51.53 -36.94 20.96
CA SER A 853 50.18 -36.79 20.40
C SER A 853 49.40 -38.12 20.44
N GLN A 854 50.07 -39.23 20.11
CA GLN A 854 49.47 -40.56 20.17
C GLN A 854 49.12 -40.97 21.61
N THR A 855 49.97 -40.65 22.58
CA THR A 855 49.66 -40.95 23.99
C THR A 855 48.45 -40.16 24.50
N LYS A 856 48.25 -38.92 24.04
CA LYS A 856 47.06 -38.13 24.38
C LYS A 856 45.80 -38.74 23.78
N ILE A 857 45.82 -39.07 22.48
CA ILE A 857 44.67 -39.71 21.82
C ILE A 857 44.30 -41.02 22.51
N ALA A 858 45.28 -41.87 22.82
CA ALA A 858 45.04 -43.13 23.53
C ALA A 858 44.43 -42.95 24.93
N LYS A 859 44.77 -41.85 25.63
CA LYS A 859 44.14 -41.50 26.92
C LYS A 859 42.69 -41.05 26.70
N TRP A 860 42.45 -40.13 25.77
CA TRP A 860 41.11 -39.65 25.46
C TRP A 860 40.19 -40.75 24.93
N ASP A 861 40.69 -41.71 24.15
CA ASP A 861 39.92 -42.85 23.66
C ASP A 861 39.43 -43.75 24.81
N LYS A 862 40.28 -43.97 25.84
CA LYS A 862 39.88 -44.71 27.04
C LYS A 862 38.77 -43.98 27.80
N GLU A 863 38.91 -42.68 27.99
CA GLU A 863 37.91 -41.83 28.65
C GLU A 863 36.60 -41.77 27.85
N MET A 864 36.69 -41.58 26.52
CA MET A 864 35.55 -41.59 25.61
C MET A 864 34.81 -42.93 25.63
N THR A 865 35.52 -44.05 25.76
CA THR A 865 34.90 -45.39 25.88
C THR A 865 34.13 -45.52 27.19
N ALA A 866 34.66 -45.00 28.29
CA ALA A 866 33.96 -44.98 29.58
C ALA A 866 32.72 -44.09 29.53
N LEU A 867 32.81 -42.91 28.91
CA LEU A 867 31.67 -41.99 28.75
C LEU A 867 30.59 -42.56 27.82
N LYS A 868 30.98 -43.23 26.72
CA LYS A 868 30.04 -43.95 25.85
C LYS A 868 29.26 -45.03 26.60
N LYS A 869 29.95 -45.78 27.46
CA LYS A 869 29.32 -46.82 28.27
C LYS A 869 28.27 -46.22 29.21
N LEU A 870 28.60 -45.13 29.90
CA LEU A 870 27.66 -44.40 30.75
C LEU A 870 26.44 -43.92 29.95
N LEU A 871 26.66 -43.31 28.79
CA LEU A 871 25.58 -42.85 27.90
C LEU A 871 24.69 -43.99 27.39
N SER A 872 25.21 -45.21 27.22
CA SER A 872 24.41 -46.37 26.83
C SER A 872 23.67 -47.05 27.99
N GLU A 873 24.07 -46.80 29.24
CA GLU A 873 23.43 -47.39 30.43
C GLU A 873 22.27 -46.53 30.95
N GLU A 874 22.38 -45.20 30.86
CA GLU A 874 21.38 -44.26 31.37
C GLU A 874 20.34 -43.82 30.31
N PHE A 875 20.49 -44.18 29.03
CA PHE A 875 19.65 -43.72 27.91
C PHE A 875 18.98 -44.84 27.10
#